data_AF-A0A3D0LD44-F1
#
_entry.id   AF-A0A3D0LD44-F1
#
_cell.length_a   1.000
_cell.length_b   1.000
_cell.length_c   1.000
_cell.angle_alpha   90.00
_cell.angle_beta   90.00
_cell.angle_gamma   90.00
#
_symmetry.space_group_name_H-M   'P 1'
#
loop_
_entity.id
_entity.type
_entity.pdbx_description
1 polymer ?
#
loop_
_entity_poly.entity_id
_entity_poly.type
_entity_poly.pdbx_seq_one_letter_code
_entity_poly.pdbx_strand_id
1 'polypeptide(L)'
;MGDKKEEQIKIIEMMNDARKDLEAKYARLKAQLGEEEIEEADETISEDVVDGAAVESSPAESDQPTENMSDNTSDNKAVKKVPKKSEKKVEKKPAAPIKKVVRKKVRSEKESAEKERIRKEMGSVQVQINYVKAAIENCEMQLQKAKEKEEQKKIENVMKGVMLVGAYIENKRVVAEKEEKLNDEINLFIVKKDYATTLQETVKEIFTEKKFKYVTEDKVQDILNNEEFKKMAQEDPNKLKRDEKDIKMEYENVMIRALSYINEEVGDDFRENEEKFKKVMSLENGFEDAFRVLRTDKRFKGDDKENYWKEKRQRYTKDIEQYANEEEKEFFGRLLADIDEVAKETRQLQNEFIIGRASFRKGNGYTKRLIEKETDIYNRIIAFRDQKHKELLSKAANGEDPTRPTVMFQIALEFEFPIKKQLGRDTVLQKNNALREQMEMWYVYERIPKEERQLPIKWVSTKAENEVKAWSKLQRMKRMIVGRGDYLANLSDWVLENADALLERAKKEEPLTKDEEKKMIQQIASVVLYQVVYDESVKKLEGEESYLYKVKRAGVGISSAREYAELAQKLSETKEFKKEFSKYMKNADFKEQTIKFLADDAEKNFAKAFTGKGTEHRRMSTVVEGDGRPIVPRRVPQRRPNN
;
A
#
# COMPACT_ATOMS: atom_id res chain seq x y z
N MET A 1 -34.70 14.41 3.56
CA MET A 1 -34.28 15.56 4.42
C MET A 1 -35.40 16.58 4.58
N GLY A 2 -36.24 16.84 3.58
CA GLY A 2 -37.45 17.66 3.76
C GLY A 2 -38.36 17.09 4.85
N ASP A 3 -38.66 15.79 4.77
CA ASP A 3 -39.43 14.97 5.72
C ASP A 3 -39.15 15.30 7.20
N LYS A 4 -37.89 15.25 7.63
CA LYS A 4 -37.50 15.56 9.03
C LYS A 4 -37.70 17.03 9.42
N LYS A 5 -37.66 17.95 8.46
CA LYS A 5 -37.87 19.39 8.67
C LYS A 5 -39.36 19.69 8.85
N GLU A 6 -40.22 19.04 8.06
CA GLU A 6 -41.68 19.11 8.24
C GLU A 6 -42.13 18.44 9.54
N GLU A 7 -41.50 17.31 9.90
CA GLU A 7 -41.71 16.62 11.18
C GLU A 7 -41.34 17.53 12.38
N GLN A 8 -40.18 18.21 12.33
CA GLN A 8 -39.78 19.18 13.35
C GLN A 8 -40.71 20.40 13.44
N ILE A 9 -41.20 20.93 12.32
CA ILE A 9 -42.17 22.04 12.31
C ILE A 9 -43.47 21.62 12.98
N LYS A 10 -44.03 20.45 12.63
CA LYS A 10 -45.25 19.90 13.25
C LYS A 10 -45.08 19.67 14.77
N ILE A 11 -43.90 19.25 15.21
CA ILE A 11 -43.60 19.11 16.65
C ILE A 11 -43.62 20.47 17.35
N ILE A 12 -43.07 21.53 16.74
CA ILE A 12 -43.11 22.90 17.28
C ILE A 12 -44.55 23.44 17.31
N GLU A 13 -45.36 23.18 16.29
CA GLU A 13 -46.79 23.54 16.25
C GLU A 13 -47.56 22.86 17.40
N MET A 14 -47.41 21.54 17.55
CA MET A 14 -48.01 20.77 18.65
C MET A 14 -47.55 21.24 20.04
N MET A 15 -46.27 21.58 20.21
CA MET A 15 -45.75 22.13 21.47
C MET A 15 -46.32 23.52 21.77
N ASN A 16 -46.51 24.38 20.77
CA ASN A 16 -47.11 25.69 20.95
C ASN A 16 -48.60 25.61 21.32
N ASP A 17 -49.36 24.66 20.78
CA ASP A 17 -50.75 24.45 21.18
C ASP A 17 -50.86 23.86 22.59
N ALA A 18 -50.03 22.87 22.93
CA ALA A 18 -49.94 22.35 24.30
C ALA A 18 -49.54 23.45 25.31
N ARG A 19 -48.67 24.39 24.92
CA ARG A 19 -48.32 25.56 25.72
C ARG A 19 -49.53 26.48 25.94
N LYS A 20 -50.32 26.78 24.91
CA LYS A 20 -51.55 27.61 25.03
C LYS A 20 -52.56 26.99 25.98
N ASP A 21 -52.76 25.67 25.90
CA ASP A 21 -53.67 24.95 26.80
C ASP A 21 -53.20 24.99 28.27
N LEU A 22 -51.88 24.88 28.50
CA LEU A 22 -51.29 25.05 29.84
C LEU A 22 -51.40 26.49 30.36
N GLU A 23 -51.11 27.50 29.52
CA GLU A 23 -51.24 28.92 29.88
C GLU A 23 -52.72 29.28 30.17
N ALA A 24 -53.68 28.73 29.39
CA ALA A 24 -55.11 28.86 29.64
C ALA A 24 -55.58 28.12 30.91
N LYS A 25 -54.99 26.95 31.23
CA LYS A 25 -55.23 26.25 32.49
C LYS A 25 -54.69 27.03 33.69
N TYR A 26 -53.49 27.60 33.57
CA TYR A 26 -52.90 28.47 34.60
C TYR A 26 -53.78 29.69 34.88
N ALA A 27 -54.24 30.38 33.84
CA ALA A 27 -55.16 31.51 33.97
C ALA A 27 -56.48 31.14 34.68
N ARG A 28 -57.05 29.94 34.39
CA ARG A 28 -58.25 29.45 35.09
C ARG A 28 -58.00 29.15 36.57
N LEU A 29 -56.86 28.58 36.92
CA LEU A 29 -56.49 28.32 38.33
C LEU A 29 -56.22 29.64 39.08
N LYS A 30 -55.54 30.60 38.45
CA LYS A 30 -55.30 31.94 39.01
C LYS A 30 -56.60 32.70 39.26
N ALA A 31 -57.57 32.62 38.34
CA ALA A 31 -58.90 33.18 38.52
C ALA A 31 -59.73 32.51 39.64
N GLN A 32 -59.35 31.31 40.11
CA GLN A 32 -60.02 30.62 41.24
C GLN A 32 -59.48 31.02 42.62
N LEU A 33 -58.33 31.72 42.69
CA LEU A 33 -57.74 32.20 43.95
C LEU A 33 -58.30 33.55 44.41
N GLY A 34 -58.72 34.41 43.46
CA GLY A 34 -59.20 35.77 43.73
C GLY A 34 -58.08 36.81 43.69
N GLU A 35 -58.41 38.05 43.31
CA GLU A 35 -57.41 39.05 42.90
C GLU A 35 -56.54 39.58 44.07
N GLU A 36 -57.08 39.67 45.29
CA GLU A 36 -56.37 40.19 46.48
C GLU A 36 -55.28 39.26 47.05
N GLU A 37 -55.13 38.03 46.55
CA GLU A 37 -54.08 37.07 46.97
C GLU A 37 -53.11 36.68 45.82
N ILE A 38 -53.10 37.45 44.71
CA ILE A 38 -52.28 37.14 43.53
C ILE A 38 -50.80 37.48 43.72
N GLU A 39 -50.48 38.64 44.30
CA GLU A 39 -49.08 39.11 44.42
C GLU A 39 -48.25 38.17 45.31
N GLU A 40 -48.79 37.78 46.47
CA GLU A 40 -48.17 36.82 47.41
C GLU A 40 -47.87 35.44 46.77
N ALA A 41 -48.65 35.04 45.76
CA ALA A 41 -48.51 33.76 45.06
C ALA A 41 -47.51 33.81 43.89
N ASP A 42 -47.40 34.94 43.18
CA ASP A 42 -46.36 35.11 42.16
C ASP A 42 -44.97 35.36 42.81
N GLU A 43 -44.91 36.06 43.96
CA GLU A 43 -43.66 36.25 44.72
C GLU A 43 -43.11 34.93 45.30
N THR A 44 -43.94 34.13 45.99
CA THR A 44 -43.46 32.87 46.61
C THR A 44 -43.02 31.81 45.59
N ILE A 45 -43.60 31.81 44.38
CA ILE A 45 -43.12 30.96 43.27
C ILE A 45 -41.77 31.45 42.71
N SER A 46 -41.40 32.72 42.91
CA SER A 46 -40.12 33.26 42.43
C SER A 46 -38.93 32.83 43.30
N GLU A 47 -39.10 32.65 44.61
CA GLU A 47 -38.02 32.20 45.51
C GLU A 47 -37.75 30.68 45.37
N ASP A 48 -38.79 29.84 45.42
CA ASP A 48 -38.68 28.37 45.34
C ASP A 48 -38.06 27.85 44.01
N VAL A 49 -37.98 28.70 42.98
CA VAL A 49 -37.39 28.37 41.67
C VAL A 49 -35.88 28.66 41.60
N VAL A 50 -35.34 29.51 42.50
CA VAL A 50 -33.92 29.91 42.46
C VAL A 50 -32.99 28.78 42.94
N ASP A 51 -33.31 28.13 44.06
CA ASP A 51 -32.48 27.03 44.62
C ASP A 51 -32.60 25.70 43.83
N GLY A 52 -33.53 25.61 42.88
CA GLY A 52 -33.67 24.44 41.99
C GLY A 52 -32.70 24.41 40.80
N ALA A 53 -31.99 25.51 40.52
CA ALA A 53 -31.29 25.74 39.25
C ALA A 53 -29.80 25.31 39.23
N ALA A 54 -29.40 24.36 40.08
CA ALA A 54 -28.01 23.90 40.23
C ALA A 54 -27.83 22.42 39.82
N VAL A 55 -27.89 22.12 38.52
CA VAL A 55 -27.50 20.81 37.97
C VAL A 55 -26.40 20.97 36.91
N GLU A 56 -25.29 20.32 37.19
CA GLU A 56 -24.02 20.30 36.46
C GLU A 56 -24.17 20.04 34.96
N SER A 57 -23.66 20.95 34.13
CA SER A 57 -23.36 20.70 32.72
C SER A 57 -21.85 20.46 32.53
N SER A 58 -21.39 19.28 32.95
CA SER A 58 -20.00 18.84 32.73
C SER A 58 -19.66 18.85 31.23
N PRO A 59 -18.64 19.60 30.79
CA PRO A 59 -18.24 19.62 29.39
C PRO A 59 -17.54 18.31 29.01
N ALA A 60 -17.92 17.75 27.87
CA ALA A 60 -17.18 16.68 27.23
C ALA A 60 -16.32 17.26 26.11
N GLU A 61 -15.01 17.29 26.32
CA GLU A 61 -13.99 17.52 25.29
C GLU A 61 -14.14 16.45 24.18
N SER A 62 -13.96 16.70 22.88
CA SER A 62 -13.01 17.54 22.15
C SER A 62 -11.57 16.98 22.07
N ASP A 63 -11.45 15.69 21.76
CA ASP A 63 -10.20 15.04 21.31
C ASP A 63 -9.54 15.76 20.12
N GLN A 64 -8.48 16.53 20.37
CA GLN A 64 -7.34 16.83 19.48
C GLN A 64 -6.17 17.38 20.33
N PRO A 65 -4.91 17.20 19.89
CA PRO A 65 -4.08 16.11 20.41
C PRO A 65 -3.01 16.58 21.42
N THR A 66 -2.45 15.62 22.17
CA THR A 66 -1.26 15.85 23.01
C THR A 66 -0.09 14.96 22.64
N GLU A 67 1.11 15.55 22.65
CA GLU A 67 2.39 14.86 22.57
C GLU A 67 2.77 14.25 23.94
N ASN A 68 3.83 13.43 23.96
CA ASN A 68 4.33 12.79 25.17
C ASN A 68 4.81 13.81 26.23
N MET A 69 4.68 13.48 27.52
CA MET A 69 5.81 13.44 28.48
C MET A 69 5.41 12.82 29.85
N SER A 70 6.31 11.99 30.39
CA SER A 70 6.55 11.66 31.81
C SER A 70 5.40 11.37 32.82
N ASP A 71 5.34 10.09 33.22
CA ASP A 71 5.57 9.58 34.59
C ASP A 71 4.54 9.66 35.76
N ASN A 72 4.33 8.44 36.32
CA ASN A 72 4.29 8.06 37.75
C ASN A 72 3.06 8.29 38.67
N THR A 73 2.46 7.14 39.07
CA THR A 73 2.04 6.74 40.45
C THR A 73 0.91 7.51 41.18
N SER A 74 0.08 6.90 42.06
CA SER A 74 -0.22 5.48 42.34
C SER A 74 -1.41 5.32 43.32
N ASP A 75 -2.16 4.21 43.13
CA ASP A 75 -2.78 3.36 44.18
C ASP A 75 -4.05 3.77 44.99
N ASN A 76 -4.81 2.71 45.32
CA ASN A 76 -5.85 2.58 46.39
C ASN A 76 -7.15 3.43 46.33
N LYS A 77 -8.27 3.05 46.99
CA LYS A 77 -8.99 1.75 47.17
C LYS A 77 -10.25 2.00 48.04
N ALA A 78 -11.21 1.06 48.00
CA ALA A 78 -12.19 0.75 49.07
C ALA A 78 -13.34 1.76 49.39
N VAL A 79 -14.48 1.39 50.03
CA VAL A 79 -15.35 0.17 49.92
C VAL A 79 -16.67 0.34 50.74
N LYS A 80 -17.78 -0.34 50.36
CA LYS A 80 -19.07 -0.54 51.13
C LYS A 80 -19.95 0.74 51.32
N LYS A 81 -21.24 0.70 51.74
CA LYS A 81 -22.14 -0.34 52.32
C LYS A 81 -23.64 -0.02 52.08
N VAL A 82 -24.56 -0.99 52.26
CA VAL A 82 -26.05 -0.79 52.23
C VAL A 82 -26.80 -1.63 53.30
N PRO A 83 -27.75 -1.02 54.03
CA PRO A 83 -28.97 -1.69 54.61
C PRO A 83 -30.24 -0.77 54.57
N LYS A 84 -31.51 -1.13 54.87
CA LYS A 84 -32.32 -2.38 54.88
C LYS A 84 -33.85 -2.01 54.91
N LYS A 85 -34.76 -3.00 54.77
CA LYS A 85 -36.24 -2.89 54.87
C LYS A 85 -36.79 -2.76 56.32
N SER A 86 -38.05 -2.29 56.47
CA SER A 86 -39.10 -2.93 57.32
C SER A 86 -40.54 -2.43 56.99
N GLU A 87 -41.57 -3.04 57.59
CA GLU A 87 -43.03 -2.94 57.26
C GLU A 87 -43.88 -2.70 58.53
N LYS A 88 -45.17 -2.24 58.44
CA LYS A 88 -46.36 -2.95 59.03
C LYS A 88 -47.78 -2.31 58.90
N LYS A 89 -48.76 -3.07 59.43
CA LYS A 89 -50.26 -3.04 59.41
C LYS A 89 -50.80 -3.15 60.87
N VAL A 90 -52.07 -2.91 61.31
CA VAL A 90 -53.38 -2.56 60.69
C VAL A 90 -54.41 -2.11 61.77
N GLU A 91 -55.35 -1.18 61.46
CA GLU A 91 -56.67 -0.94 62.16
C GLU A 91 -56.66 -0.57 63.69
N LYS A 92 -57.74 -0.23 64.44
CA LYS A 92 -59.21 0.05 64.22
C LYS A 92 -59.81 1.01 65.28
N LYS A 93 -61.11 1.35 65.13
CA LYS A 93 -62.09 2.06 66.01
C LYS A 93 -62.17 1.52 67.49
N PRO A 94 -62.75 2.22 68.52
CA PRO A 94 -64.09 2.87 68.45
C PRO A 94 -64.50 4.10 69.36
N ALA A 95 -65.53 4.80 68.87
CA ALA A 95 -66.74 5.38 69.52
C ALA A 95 -66.76 6.25 70.82
N ALA A 96 -67.31 7.48 70.63
CA ALA A 96 -68.39 8.13 71.43
C ALA A 96 -68.08 8.82 72.80
N PRO A 97 -68.94 9.77 73.28
CA PRO A 97 -69.58 10.90 72.58
C PRO A 97 -69.65 12.22 73.40
N ILE A 98 -70.34 13.28 72.88
CA ILE A 98 -70.85 14.50 73.60
C ILE A 98 -69.74 15.56 73.93
N LYS A 99 -69.85 16.91 73.76
CA LYS A 99 -70.97 17.84 73.42
C LYS A 99 -70.49 19.07 72.57
N LYS A 100 -71.42 19.60 71.76
CA LYS A 100 -71.46 20.88 70.99
C LYS A 100 -70.46 22.05 71.31
N VAL A 101 -69.30 22.16 70.63
CA VAL A 101 -68.68 23.49 70.26
C VAL A 101 -67.85 23.46 68.94
N VAL A 102 -68.20 22.64 67.94
CA VAL A 102 -67.39 22.53 66.70
C VAL A 102 -68.24 22.60 65.42
N ARG A 103 -68.56 23.81 64.96
CA ARG A 103 -69.16 24.05 63.63
C ARG A 103 -68.68 25.29 62.85
N LYS A 104 -67.82 26.15 63.41
CA LYS A 104 -67.26 27.32 62.67
C LYS A 104 -65.85 27.09 62.09
N LYS A 105 -64.97 26.35 62.78
CA LYS A 105 -63.59 26.04 62.32
C LYS A 105 -63.51 25.14 61.07
N VAL A 106 -64.47 24.23 60.90
CA VAL A 106 -64.42 23.15 59.88
C VAL A 106 -64.74 23.64 58.45
N ARG A 107 -65.07 24.93 58.26
CA ARG A 107 -65.14 25.55 56.91
C ARG A 107 -63.81 26.18 56.50
N SER A 108 -63.26 27.07 57.33
CA SER A 108 -61.98 27.75 57.05
C SER A 108 -60.81 26.77 56.87
N GLU A 109 -60.78 25.66 57.63
CA GLU A 109 -59.76 24.62 57.50
C GLU A 109 -59.86 23.85 56.16
N LYS A 110 -61.02 23.84 55.51
CA LYS A 110 -61.20 23.25 54.17
C LYS A 110 -60.86 24.23 53.05
N GLU A 111 -61.35 25.47 53.15
CA GLU A 111 -61.08 26.54 52.17
C GLU A 111 -59.57 26.82 52.08
N SER A 112 -58.86 26.80 53.22
CA SER A 112 -57.39 26.89 53.28
C SER A 112 -56.69 25.73 52.56
N ALA A 113 -57.06 24.48 52.84
CA ALA A 113 -56.46 23.30 52.19
C ALA A 113 -56.78 23.21 50.67
N GLU A 114 -57.91 23.74 50.24
CA GLU A 114 -58.31 23.81 48.84
C GLU A 114 -57.50 24.91 48.09
N LYS A 115 -57.30 26.09 48.71
CA LYS A 115 -56.38 27.12 48.19
C LYS A 115 -54.93 26.64 48.09
N GLU A 116 -54.41 25.97 49.13
CA GLU A 116 -53.04 25.43 49.14
C GLU A 116 -52.83 24.41 48.01
N ARG A 117 -53.85 23.58 47.75
CA ARG A 117 -53.84 22.65 46.62
C ARG A 117 -53.84 23.37 45.27
N ILE A 118 -54.62 24.44 45.10
CA ILE A 118 -54.63 25.24 43.87
C ILE A 118 -53.26 25.92 43.64
N ARG A 119 -52.63 26.50 44.67
CA ARG A 119 -51.25 27.03 44.58
C ARG A 119 -50.25 25.96 44.12
N LYS A 120 -50.34 24.73 44.65
CA LYS A 120 -49.48 23.59 44.22
C LYS A 120 -49.76 23.09 42.80
N GLU A 121 -51.03 23.06 42.37
CA GLU A 121 -51.38 22.72 40.98
C GLU A 121 -50.97 23.83 40.00
N MET A 122 -50.99 25.11 40.40
CA MET A 122 -50.43 26.23 39.63
C MET A 122 -48.91 26.12 39.45
N GLY A 123 -48.16 25.90 40.53
CA GLY A 123 -46.70 25.71 40.44
C GLY A 123 -46.32 24.55 39.52
N SER A 124 -47.04 23.43 39.61
CA SER A 124 -46.84 22.29 38.71
C SER A 124 -47.12 22.62 37.23
N VAL A 125 -48.17 23.41 36.94
CA VAL A 125 -48.47 23.88 35.58
C VAL A 125 -47.42 24.89 35.10
N GLN A 126 -46.91 25.78 35.96
CA GLN A 126 -45.88 26.76 35.60
C GLN A 126 -44.54 26.09 35.24
N VAL A 127 -44.14 25.05 35.98
CA VAL A 127 -42.97 24.21 35.63
C VAL A 127 -43.17 23.53 34.27
N GLN A 128 -44.37 23.04 33.96
CA GLN A 128 -44.70 22.46 32.65
C GLN A 128 -44.64 23.50 31.51
N ILE A 129 -45.15 24.73 31.74
CA ILE A 129 -45.06 25.84 30.78
C ILE A 129 -43.59 26.19 30.48
N ASN A 130 -42.76 26.30 31.53
CA ASN A 130 -41.33 26.62 31.38
C ASN A 130 -40.56 25.51 30.65
N TYR A 131 -40.85 24.24 30.95
CA TYR A 131 -40.27 23.09 30.25
C TYR A 131 -40.63 23.08 28.74
N VAL A 132 -41.89 23.36 28.40
CA VAL A 132 -42.33 23.42 26.99
C VAL A 132 -41.69 24.62 26.26
N LYS A 133 -41.52 25.78 26.90
CA LYS A 133 -40.80 26.93 26.33
C LYS A 133 -39.35 26.58 25.99
N ALA A 134 -38.60 26.02 26.94
CA ALA A 134 -37.21 25.60 26.71
C ALA A 134 -37.09 24.50 25.64
N ALA A 135 -38.09 23.61 25.52
CA ALA A 135 -38.12 22.60 24.46
C ALA A 135 -38.33 23.22 23.06
N ILE A 136 -39.20 24.22 22.93
CA ILE A 136 -39.42 24.96 21.67
C ILE A 136 -38.13 25.67 21.25
N GLU A 137 -37.51 26.45 22.14
CA GLU A 137 -36.26 27.19 21.87
C GLU A 137 -35.11 26.26 21.42
N ASN A 138 -35.01 25.07 22.00
CA ASN A 138 -34.02 24.06 21.61
C ASN A 138 -34.31 23.49 20.21
N CYS A 139 -35.57 23.18 19.89
CA CYS A 139 -35.98 22.76 18.55
C CYS A 139 -35.74 23.85 17.50
N GLU A 140 -36.01 25.12 17.81
CA GLU A 140 -35.74 26.27 16.94
C GLU A 140 -34.23 26.46 16.71
N MET A 141 -33.39 26.39 17.76
CA MET A 141 -31.93 26.40 17.62
C MET A 141 -31.40 25.25 16.76
N GLN A 142 -31.99 24.06 16.83
CA GLN A 142 -31.61 22.92 15.99
C GLN A 142 -32.01 23.13 14.52
N LEU A 143 -33.20 23.70 14.27
CA LEU A 143 -33.63 24.10 12.92
C LEU A 143 -32.75 25.22 12.34
N GLN A 144 -32.31 26.17 13.15
CA GLN A 144 -31.36 27.23 12.76
C GLN A 144 -30.02 26.62 12.32
N LYS A 145 -29.39 25.82 13.18
CA LYS A 145 -28.12 25.11 12.91
C LYS A 145 -28.22 24.13 11.73
N ALA A 146 -29.41 23.61 11.44
CA ALA A 146 -29.67 22.77 10.26
C ALA A 146 -29.69 23.59 8.96
N LYS A 147 -30.37 24.76 8.94
CA LYS A 147 -30.36 25.69 7.79
C LYS A 147 -28.94 26.14 7.46
N GLU A 148 -28.21 26.63 8.47
CA GLU A 148 -26.83 27.12 8.33
C GLU A 148 -25.89 26.05 7.75
N LYS A 149 -26.00 24.80 8.20
CA LYS A 149 -25.21 23.68 7.64
C LYS A 149 -25.65 23.25 6.25
N GLU A 150 -26.90 23.48 5.86
CA GLU A 150 -27.38 23.24 4.49
C GLU A 150 -26.87 24.33 3.54
N GLU A 151 -26.86 25.59 3.97
CA GLU A 151 -26.33 26.73 3.22
C GLU A 151 -24.81 26.69 3.11
N GLN A 152 -24.08 26.37 4.19
CA GLN A 152 -22.64 26.09 4.13
C GLN A 152 -22.32 25.00 3.10
N LYS A 153 -23.10 23.90 3.05
CA LYS A 153 -22.91 22.85 2.03
C LYS A 153 -23.24 23.30 0.61
N LYS A 154 -24.22 24.19 0.42
CA LYS A 154 -24.50 24.79 -0.90
C LYS A 154 -23.34 25.67 -1.34
N ILE A 155 -22.84 26.55 -0.47
CA ILE A 155 -21.67 27.41 -0.71
C ILE A 155 -20.42 26.57 -0.99
N GLU A 156 -20.15 25.53 -0.18
CA GLU A 156 -19.03 24.62 -0.35
C GLU A 156 -19.08 23.87 -1.70
N ASN A 157 -20.27 23.42 -2.13
CA ASN A 157 -20.46 22.79 -3.43
C ASN A 157 -20.32 23.77 -4.60
N VAL A 158 -20.80 25.02 -4.45
CA VAL A 158 -20.57 26.09 -5.43
C VAL A 158 -19.08 26.43 -5.54
N MET A 159 -18.37 26.56 -4.42
CA MET A 159 -16.92 26.77 -4.39
C MET A 159 -16.16 25.63 -5.08
N LYS A 160 -16.52 24.36 -4.80
CA LYS A 160 -15.95 23.20 -5.50
C LYS A 160 -16.20 23.27 -7.01
N GLY A 161 -17.40 23.67 -7.43
CA GLY A 161 -17.74 23.90 -8.84
C GLY A 161 -16.86 24.98 -9.48
N VAL A 162 -16.73 26.14 -8.83
CA VAL A 162 -15.90 27.26 -9.30
C VAL A 162 -14.42 26.87 -9.37
N MET A 163 -13.88 26.17 -8.35
CA MET A 163 -12.49 25.68 -8.37
C MET A 163 -12.25 24.65 -9.48
N LEU A 164 -13.21 23.78 -9.77
CA LEU A 164 -13.10 22.77 -10.83
C LEU A 164 -13.18 23.42 -12.23
N VAL A 165 -14.04 24.42 -12.41
CA VAL A 165 -14.09 25.25 -13.63
C VAL A 165 -12.79 26.05 -13.80
N GLY A 166 -12.27 26.66 -12.73
CA GLY A 166 -10.99 27.37 -12.74
C GLY A 166 -9.82 26.46 -13.12
N ALA A 167 -9.74 25.27 -12.53
CA ALA A 167 -8.73 24.27 -12.88
C ALA A 167 -8.87 23.76 -14.32
N TYR A 168 -10.08 23.62 -14.85
CA TYR A 168 -10.33 23.27 -16.25
C TYR A 168 -9.89 24.37 -17.23
N ILE A 169 -10.19 25.64 -16.90
CA ILE A 169 -9.77 26.81 -17.68
C ILE A 169 -8.25 26.95 -17.67
N GLU A 170 -7.62 26.85 -16.50
CA GLU A 170 -6.15 26.95 -16.38
C GLU A 170 -5.44 25.79 -17.06
N ASN A 171 -5.97 24.56 -16.99
CA ASN A 171 -5.41 23.43 -17.71
C ASN A 171 -5.57 23.60 -19.25
N LYS A 172 -6.69 24.19 -19.72
CA LYS A 172 -6.83 24.62 -21.13
C LYS A 172 -5.82 25.71 -21.49
N ARG A 173 -5.59 26.70 -20.62
CA ARG A 173 -4.59 27.76 -20.84
C ARG A 173 -3.17 27.18 -20.92
N VAL A 174 -2.82 26.25 -20.03
CA VAL A 174 -1.52 25.56 -20.01
C VAL A 174 -1.35 24.58 -21.19
N VAL A 175 -2.43 24.09 -21.80
CA VAL A 175 -2.37 23.39 -23.10
C VAL A 175 -2.16 24.40 -24.23
N ALA A 176 -2.94 25.48 -24.28
CA ALA A 176 -2.80 26.53 -25.30
C ALA A 176 -1.41 27.18 -25.29
N GLU A 177 -0.84 27.53 -24.12
CA GLU A 177 0.52 28.05 -23.97
C GLU A 177 1.61 27.05 -24.41
N LYS A 178 1.31 25.74 -24.45
CA LYS A 178 2.23 24.72 -24.98
C LYS A 178 2.07 24.54 -26.48
N GLU A 179 0.85 24.63 -27.00
CA GLU A 179 0.57 24.64 -28.44
C GLU A 179 1.12 25.92 -29.09
N GLU A 180 1.01 27.07 -28.40
CA GLU A 180 1.61 28.35 -28.79
C GLU A 180 3.14 28.27 -28.76
N LYS A 181 3.77 27.76 -27.69
CA LYS A 181 5.22 27.54 -27.66
C LYS A 181 5.71 26.54 -28.71
N LEU A 182 4.96 25.45 -28.96
CA LEU A 182 5.30 24.50 -30.01
C LEU A 182 5.19 25.14 -31.40
N ASN A 183 4.17 25.98 -31.62
CA ASN A 183 4.04 26.76 -32.85
C ASN A 183 5.13 27.84 -32.97
N ASP A 184 5.57 28.45 -31.88
CA ASP A 184 6.69 29.42 -31.87
C ASP A 184 8.03 28.74 -32.11
N GLU A 185 8.28 27.54 -31.55
CA GLU A 185 9.42 26.68 -31.88
C GLU A 185 9.41 26.31 -33.37
N ILE A 186 8.25 25.92 -33.93
CA ILE A 186 8.05 25.65 -35.36
C ILE A 186 8.26 26.92 -36.21
N ASN A 187 7.78 28.09 -35.77
CA ASN A 187 7.96 29.36 -36.46
C ASN A 187 9.42 29.82 -36.44
N LEU A 188 10.15 29.62 -35.33
CA LEU A 188 11.61 29.83 -35.25
C LEU A 188 12.37 28.91 -36.21
N PHE A 189 11.88 27.69 -36.41
CA PHE A 189 12.38 26.73 -37.41
C PHE A 189 12.20 27.24 -38.85
N ILE A 190 11.00 27.77 -39.15
CA ILE A 190 10.63 28.27 -40.49
C ILE A 190 11.32 29.63 -40.78
N VAL A 191 11.57 30.47 -39.77
CA VAL A 191 12.13 31.82 -39.92
C VAL A 191 13.66 31.81 -39.82
N LYS A 192 14.28 31.26 -40.88
CA LYS A 192 15.64 31.62 -41.35
C LYS A 192 16.80 31.42 -40.37
N LYS A 193 16.98 30.19 -39.86
CA LYS A 193 18.33 29.65 -39.61
C LYS A 193 18.56 28.42 -40.49
N ASP A 194 19.82 28.19 -40.86
CA ASP A 194 20.24 26.91 -41.44
C ASP A 194 20.02 25.81 -40.38
N TYR A 195 19.37 24.71 -40.76
CA TYR A 195 19.11 23.56 -39.89
C TYR A 195 20.40 23.06 -39.21
N ALA A 196 21.54 23.05 -39.91
CA ALA A 196 22.82 22.67 -39.32
C ALA A 196 23.30 23.64 -38.23
N THR A 197 22.95 24.93 -38.33
CA THR A 197 23.25 25.94 -37.30
C THR A 197 22.33 25.77 -36.09
N THR A 198 21.01 25.66 -36.30
CA THR A 198 20.03 25.44 -35.22
C THR A 198 20.34 24.14 -34.46
N LEU A 199 20.66 23.06 -35.18
CA LEU A 199 21.08 21.78 -34.61
C LEU A 199 22.30 21.95 -33.69
N GLN A 200 23.34 22.66 -34.13
CA GLN A 200 24.54 22.88 -33.31
C GLN A 200 24.29 23.79 -32.09
N GLU A 201 23.38 24.76 -32.20
CA GLU A 201 22.99 25.62 -31.07
C GLU A 201 22.24 24.81 -30.01
N THR A 202 21.16 24.12 -30.39
CA THR A 202 20.34 23.32 -29.46
C THR A 202 21.12 22.15 -28.84
N VAL A 203 22.03 21.53 -29.60
CA VAL A 203 22.96 20.51 -29.05
C VAL A 203 23.83 21.11 -27.94
N LYS A 204 24.50 22.22 -28.19
CA LYS A 204 25.37 22.87 -27.18
C LYS A 204 24.58 23.31 -25.95
N GLU A 205 23.35 23.79 -26.14
CA GLU A 205 22.44 24.12 -25.03
C GLU A 205 22.13 22.89 -24.17
N ILE A 206 21.67 21.78 -24.78
CA ILE A 206 21.36 20.52 -24.08
C ILE A 206 22.55 20.00 -23.24
N PHE A 207 23.77 19.98 -23.81
CA PHE A 207 24.97 19.50 -23.09
C PHE A 207 25.56 20.52 -22.10
N THR A 208 25.21 21.81 -22.23
CA THR A 208 25.58 22.86 -21.25
C THR A 208 24.64 22.84 -20.04
N GLU A 209 23.32 22.73 -20.26
CA GLU A 209 22.33 22.64 -19.18
C GLU A 209 22.51 21.37 -18.33
N LYS A 210 22.83 20.24 -18.99
CA LYS A 210 22.73 18.92 -18.38
C LYS A 210 23.96 18.07 -18.64
N LYS A 211 24.58 17.60 -17.56
CA LYS A 211 25.65 16.62 -17.61
C LYS A 211 25.08 15.21 -17.76
N PHE A 212 25.34 14.62 -18.92
CA PHE A 212 25.06 13.22 -19.24
C PHE A 212 26.23 12.33 -18.79
N LYS A 213 25.98 11.02 -18.59
CA LYS A 213 27.00 10.05 -18.18
C LYS A 213 27.41 9.07 -19.29
N TYR A 214 26.51 8.84 -20.25
CA TYR A 214 26.69 7.88 -21.34
C TYR A 214 26.67 8.53 -22.72
N VAL A 215 26.10 9.73 -22.81
CA VAL A 215 25.90 10.46 -24.06
C VAL A 215 26.78 11.70 -24.13
N THR A 216 27.29 11.96 -25.33
CA THR A 216 28.25 13.03 -25.68
C THR A 216 27.86 13.63 -27.04
N GLU A 217 28.37 14.82 -27.38
CA GLU A 217 27.97 15.57 -28.58
C GLU A 217 28.21 14.82 -29.90
N ASP A 218 29.23 13.96 -29.96
CA ASP A 218 29.54 13.10 -31.11
C ASP A 218 28.43 12.07 -31.41
N LYS A 219 27.77 11.54 -30.38
CA LYS A 219 26.66 10.58 -30.53
C LYS A 219 25.37 11.20 -31.08
N VAL A 220 25.28 12.52 -31.25
CA VAL A 220 24.05 13.20 -31.73
C VAL A 220 23.58 12.67 -33.09
N GLN A 221 24.51 12.39 -34.01
CA GLN A 221 24.15 11.91 -35.34
C GLN A 221 23.62 10.47 -35.30
N ASP A 222 24.15 9.62 -34.42
CA ASP A 222 23.63 8.26 -34.20
C ASP A 222 22.24 8.30 -33.55
N ILE A 223 22.02 9.24 -32.62
CA ILE A 223 20.72 9.47 -31.96
C ILE A 223 19.66 9.89 -32.97
N LEU A 224 19.96 10.85 -33.85
CA LEU A 224 19.06 11.30 -34.93
C LEU A 224 18.71 10.18 -35.92
N ASN A 225 19.67 9.30 -36.22
CA ASN A 225 19.50 8.22 -37.18
C ASN A 225 18.89 6.94 -36.58
N ASN A 226 18.67 6.88 -35.26
CA ASN A 226 18.14 5.70 -34.58
C ASN A 226 16.69 5.37 -35.00
N GLU A 227 16.53 4.29 -35.76
CA GLU A 227 15.22 3.79 -36.22
C GLU A 227 14.27 3.36 -35.08
N GLU A 228 14.79 2.89 -33.94
CA GLU A 228 13.96 2.59 -32.78
C GLU A 228 13.35 3.86 -32.20
N PHE A 229 14.09 4.97 -32.18
CA PHE A 229 13.59 6.26 -31.70
C PHE A 229 12.62 6.93 -32.68
N LYS A 230 12.88 6.83 -33.99
CA LYS A 230 11.92 7.26 -35.03
C LYS A 230 10.59 6.51 -34.87
N LYS A 231 10.65 5.19 -34.67
CA LYS A 231 9.48 4.35 -34.42
C LYS A 231 8.78 4.68 -33.11
N MET A 232 9.52 4.82 -32.00
CA MET A 232 8.95 5.23 -30.70
C MET A 232 8.23 6.58 -30.79
N ALA A 233 8.80 7.58 -31.47
CA ALA A 233 8.17 8.90 -31.59
C ALA A 233 6.82 8.86 -32.32
N GLN A 234 6.64 7.93 -33.27
CA GLN A 234 5.41 7.80 -34.07
C GLN A 234 4.39 6.83 -33.47
N GLU A 235 4.83 5.76 -32.81
CA GLU A 235 3.97 4.70 -32.29
C GLU A 235 3.73 4.82 -30.78
N ASP A 236 4.81 4.96 -29.99
CA ASP A 236 4.78 4.81 -28.52
C ASP A 236 5.95 5.54 -27.81
N PRO A 237 5.82 6.87 -27.58
CA PRO A 237 6.89 7.66 -26.95
C PRO A 237 7.13 7.36 -25.47
N ASN A 238 6.25 6.59 -24.83
CA ASN A 238 6.37 6.22 -23.41
C ASN A 238 7.03 4.84 -23.21
N LYS A 239 7.50 4.18 -24.27
CA LYS A 239 8.14 2.87 -24.22
C LYS A 239 9.22 2.76 -23.13
N LEU A 240 10.27 3.59 -23.18
CA LEU A 240 11.38 3.51 -22.23
C LEU A 240 10.98 3.76 -20.76
N LYS A 241 9.88 4.51 -20.51
CA LYS A 241 9.33 4.70 -19.15
C LYS A 241 8.66 3.44 -18.60
N ARG A 242 8.20 2.54 -19.49
CA ARG A 242 7.70 1.21 -19.12
C ARG A 242 8.84 0.20 -19.04
N ASP A 243 9.81 0.27 -19.95
CA ASP A 243 11.04 -0.54 -19.87
C ASP A 243 11.81 -0.23 -18.57
N GLU A 244 11.75 1.01 -18.07
CA GLU A 244 12.22 1.36 -16.72
C GLU A 244 11.45 0.64 -15.61
N LYS A 245 10.12 0.51 -15.68
CA LYS A 245 9.36 -0.31 -14.71
C LYS A 245 9.77 -1.78 -14.78
N ASP A 246 9.91 -2.32 -15.99
CA ASP A 246 10.34 -3.72 -16.23
C ASP A 246 11.71 -3.99 -15.60
N ILE A 247 12.73 -3.22 -15.97
CA ILE A 247 14.11 -3.41 -15.51
C ILE A 247 14.23 -3.06 -14.02
N LYS A 248 13.45 -2.10 -13.48
CA LYS A 248 13.38 -1.86 -12.03
C LYS A 248 12.95 -3.12 -11.28
N MET A 249 11.95 -3.85 -11.76
CA MET A 249 11.48 -5.06 -11.08
C MET A 249 12.43 -6.25 -11.26
N GLU A 250 13.13 -6.38 -12.40
CA GLU A 250 14.24 -7.35 -12.48
C GLU A 250 15.34 -7.04 -11.45
N TYR A 251 15.74 -5.76 -11.35
CA TYR A 251 16.73 -5.26 -10.40
C TYR A 251 16.30 -5.51 -8.95
N GLU A 252 15.05 -5.18 -8.60
CA GLU A 252 14.45 -5.39 -7.28
C GLU A 252 14.40 -6.88 -6.89
N ASN A 253 14.03 -7.78 -7.81
CA ASN A 253 14.08 -9.23 -7.56
C ASN A 253 15.52 -9.74 -7.32
N VAL A 254 16.51 -9.18 -8.01
CA VAL A 254 17.94 -9.49 -7.78
C VAL A 254 18.42 -9.00 -6.42
N MET A 255 18.04 -7.78 -6.01
CA MET A 255 18.30 -7.28 -4.65
C MET A 255 17.66 -8.17 -3.59
N ILE A 256 16.37 -8.48 -3.71
CA ILE A 256 15.62 -9.32 -2.76
C ILE A 256 16.27 -10.70 -2.59
N ARG A 257 16.66 -11.36 -3.68
CA ARG A 257 17.39 -12.64 -3.63
C ARG A 257 18.71 -12.49 -2.86
N ALA A 258 19.48 -11.45 -3.14
CA ALA A 258 20.78 -11.23 -2.54
C ALA A 258 20.73 -10.85 -1.04
N LEU A 259 19.75 -10.03 -0.65
CA LEU A 259 19.46 -9.69 0.75
C LEU A 259 19.05 -10.94 1.54
N SER A 260 18.20 -11.79 0.94
CA SER A 260 17.78 -13.06 1.55
C SER A 260 18.96 -14.03 1.77
N TYR A 261 19.93 -14.09 0.85
CA TYR A 261 21.17 -14.88 1.03
C TYR A 261 22.03 -14.45 2.23
N ILE A 262 21.94 -13.18 2.66
CA ILE A 262 22.67 -12.66 3.83
C ILE A 262 21.77 -12.52 5.08
N ASN A 263 20.51 -12.99 5.00
CA ASN A 263 19.46 -12.83 6.02
C ASN A 263 19.16 -11.37 6.43
N GLU A 264 19.39 -10.41 5.54
CA GLU A 264 18.98 -9.01 5.73
C GLU A 264 17.48 -8.84 5.44
N GLU A 265 16.78 -8.06 6.27
CA GLU A 265 15.34 -7.80 6.09
C GLU A 265 15.05 -6.99 4.81
N VAL A 266 14.14 -7.47 3.98
CA VAL A 266 13.61 -6.74 2.82
C VAL A 266 12.54 -5.75 3.28
N GLY A 267 12.73 -4.47 2.97
CA GLY A 267 11.77 -3.39 3.24
C GLY A 267 10.69 -3.25 2.17
N ASP A 268 9.64 -2.48 2.46
CA ASP A 268 8.53 -2.20 1.54
C ASP A 268 8.86 -1.10 0.50
N ASP A 269 10.02 -0.43 0.59
CA ASP A 269 10.49 0.58 -0.37
C ASP A 269 11.77 0.17 -1.12
N PHE A 270 11.83 0.55 -2.40
CA PHE A 270 12.95 0.25 -3.29
C PHE A 270 14.26 0.91 -2.87
N ARG A 271 14.24 2.16 -2.37
CA ARG A 271 15.47 2.87 -1.96
C ARG A 271 16.03 2.31 -0.66
N GLU A 272 15.16 1.91 0.27
CA GLU A 272 15.55 1.18 1.48
C GLU A 272 16.29 -0.12 1.10
N ASN A 273 15.72 -0.88 0.16
CA ASN A 273 16.34 -2.10 -0.36
C ASN A 273 17.64 -1.84 -1.14
N GLU A 274 17.70 -0.77 -1.95
CA GLU A 274 18.91 -0.34 -2.69
C GLU A 274 20.05 0.09 -1.76
N GLU A 275 19.74 0.77 -0.65
CA GLU A 275 20.73 1.16 0.34
C GLU A 275 21.21 -0.05 1.17
N LYS A 276 20.31 -0.96 1.56
CA LYS A 276 20.65 -2.26 2.16
C LYS A 276 21.51 -3.13 1.24
N PHE A 277 21.28 -3.09 -0.07
CA PHE A 277 22.04 -3.84 -1.08
C PHE A 277 23.53 -3.44 -1.14
N LYS A 278 23.93 -2.29 -0.58
CA LYS A 278 25.34 -1.95 -0.37
C LYS A 278 26.07 -2.96 0.53
N LYS A 279 25.38 -3.55 1.53
CA LYS A 279 25.92 -4.63 2.37
C LYS A 279 26.31 -5.85 1.53
N VAL A 280 25.45 -6.25 0.60
CA VAL A 280 25.73 -7.32 -0.38
C VAL A 280 26.94 -6.95 -1.25
N MET A 281 27.04 -5.70 -1.70
CA MET A 281 28.15 -5.28 -2.56
C MET A 281 29.49 -5.17 -1.83
N SER A 282 29.50 -4.93 -0.52
CA SER A 282 30.72 -5.00 0.31
C SER A 282 31.20 -6.42 0.60
N LEU A 283 30.37 -7.44 0.40
CA LEU A 283 30.83 -8.84 0.42
C LEU A 283 31.56 -9.20 -0.88
N GLU A 284 32.32 -10.29 -0.82
CA GLU A 284 33.05 -10.87 -1.94
C GLU A 284 32.13 -11.21 -3.11
N ASN A 285 32.60 -10.96 -4.33
CA ASN A 285 31.87 -11.34 -5.54
C ASN A 285 32.17 -12.78 -5.95
N GLY A 286 31.33 -13.35 -6.82
CA GLY A 286 31.44 -14.75 -7.22
C GLY A 286 32.76 -15.10 -7.94
N PHE A 287 33.46 -14.13 -8.52
CA PHE A 287 34.79 -14.36 -9.10
C PHE A 287 35.90 -14.32 -8.03
N GLU A 288 35.78 -13.49 -6.99
CA GLU A 288 36.67 -13.52 -5.82
C GLU A 288 36.49 -14.84 -5.01
N ASP A 289 35.26 -15.29 -4.81
CA ASP A 289 34.90 -16.56 -4.16
C ASP A 289 35.43 -17.75 -4.98
N ALA A 290 35.24 -17.73 -6.31
CA ALA A 290 35.83 -18.72 -7.21
C ALA A 290 37.38 -18.70 -7.19
N PHE A 291 38.02 -17.53 -7.11
CA PHE A 291 39.48 -17.42 -7.04
C PHE A 291 40.05 -17.99 -5.73
N ARG A 292 39.32 -17.81 -4.60
CA ARG A 292 39.64 -18.43 -3.30
C ARG A 292 39.67 -19.96 -3.33
N VAL A 293 39.07 -20.62 -4.32
CA VAL A 293 39.08 -22.09 -4.47
C VAL A 293 40.49 -22.65 -4.72
N LEU A 294 41.36 -21.92 -5.44
CA LEU A 294 42.71 -22.39 -5.79
C LEU A 294 43.86 -21.42 -5.45
N ARG A 295 43.62 -20.14 -5.15
CA ARG A 295 44.69 -19.17 -4.85
C ARG A 295 44.48 -18.42 -3.53
N THR A 296 45.59 -18.26 -2.79
CA THR A 296 45.69 -17.40 -1.62
C THR A 296 45.98 -15.97 -2.08
N ASP A 297 45.17 -15.00 -1.64
CA ASP A 297 45.34 -13.59 -1.98
C ASP A 297 45.52 -12.72 -0.72
N LYS A 298 46.15 -11.54 -0.87
CA LYS A 298 46.28 -10.56 0.21
C LYS A 298 44.94 -9.88 0.54
N ARG A 299 43.99 -9.83 -0.41
CA ARG A 299 42.59 -9.37 -0.24
C ARG A 299 41.85 -10.08 0.89
N PHE A 300 42.24 -11.31 1.21
CA PHE A 300 41.48 -12.24 2.05
C PHE A 300 42.08 -12.47 3.44
N LYS A 301 43.12 -11.72 3.81
CA LYS A 301 43.80 -11.87 5.11
C LYS A 301 42.96 -11.31 6.26
N GLY A 302 42.66 -12.15 7.24
CA GLY A 302 41.90 -11.78 8.44
C GLY A 302 40.44 -12.23 8.44
N ASP A 303 40.00 -12.99 7.44
CA ASP A 303 38.71 -13.69 7.45
C ASP A 303 38.74 -14.87 8.44
N ASP A 304 37.76 -14.97 9.34
CA ASP A 304 37.59 -16.10 10.28
C ASP A 304 37.54 -17.47 9.56
N LYS A 305 37.18 -17.48 8.27
CA LYS A 305 37.11 -18.68 7.42
C LYS A 305 38.40 -19.02 6.67
N GLU A 306 39.48 -18.25 6.83
CA GLU A 306 40.72 -18.48 6.06
C GLU A 306 41.35 -19.85 6.33
N ASN A 307 41.12 -20.48 7.50
CA ASN A 307 41.54 -21.87 7.73
C ASN A 307 40.77 -22.87 6.85
N TYR A 308 39.44 -22.74 6.74
CA TYR A 308 38.60 -23.56 5.86
C TYR A 308 39.04 -23.42 4.40
N TRP A 309 39.25 -22.18 3.94
CA TRP A 309 39.69 -21.94 2.57
C TRP A 309 41.13 -22.42 2.32
N LYS A 310 42.04 -22.28 3.29
CA LYS A 310 43.40 -22.81 3.20
C LYS A 310 43.43 -24.33 3.03
N GLU A 311 42.64 -25.07 3.81
CA GLU A 311 42.49 -26.52 3.67
C GLU A 311 41.88 -26.89 2.30
N LYS A 312 40.83 -26.18 1.89
CA LYS A 312 40.15 -26.40 0.60
C LYS A 312 41.08 -26.15 -0.59
N ARG A 313 41.86 -25.05 -0.57
CA ARG A 313 42.92 -24.75 -1.55
C ARG A 313 44.00 -25.83 -1.57
N GLN A 314 44.54 -26.20 -0.41
CA GLN A 314 45.59 -27.23 -0.33
C GLN A 314 45.12 -28.58 -0.89
N ARG A 315 43.87 -28.97 -0.61
CA ARG A 315 43.25 -30.15 -1.23
C ARG A 315 43.17 -30.00 -2.74
N TYR A 316 42.54 -28.95 -3.27
CA TYR A 316 42.28 -28.87 -4.71
C TYR A 316 43.52 -28.62 -5.56
N THR A 317 44.52 -27.89 -5.07
CA THR A 317 45.82 -27.79 -5.75
C THR A 317 46.47 -29.17 -5.87
N LYS A 318 46.50 -29.95 -4.79
CA LYS A 318 47.00 -31.34 -4.81
C LYS A 318 46.15 -32.24 -5.72
N ASP A 319 44.83 -32.13 -5.68
CA ASP A 319 43.91 -32.92 -6.51
C ASP A 319 44.13 -32.60 -8.01
N ILE A 320 44.45 -31.36 -8.38
CA ILE A 320 44.87 -30.99 -9.75
C ILE A 320 46.26 -31.55 -10.07
N GLU A 321 47.25 -31.36 -9.20
CA GLU A 321 48.61 -31.90 -9.40
C GLU A 321 48.63 -33.42 -9.59
N GLN A 322 47.77 -34.15 -8.86
CA GLN A 322 47.69 -35.61 -8.84
C GLN A 322 46.80 -36.19 -9.95
N TYR A 323 45.67 -35.57 -10.30
CA TYR A 323 44.68 -36.16 -11.21
C TYR A 323 44.50 -35.43 -12.55
N ALA A 324 44.99 -34.21 -12.73
CA ALA A 324 44.87 -33.49 -14.01
C ALA A 324 45.98 -33.89 -15.01
N ASN A 325 45.67 -33.94 -16.31
CA ASN A 325 46.69 -33.92 -17.36
C ASN A 325 47.19 -32.48 -17.62
N GLU A 326 48.20 -32.32 -18.47
CA GLU A 326 48.78 -30.99 -18.73
C GLU A 326 47.80 -30.01 -19.41
N GLU A 327 46.89 -30.50 -20.25
CA GLU A 327 45.81 -29.70 -20.86
C GLU A 327 44.81 -29.18 -19.80
N GLU A 328 44.45 -30.02 -18.83
CA GLU A 328 43.59 -29.69 -17.69
C GLU A 328 44.29 -28.71 -16.74
N LYS A 329 45.59 -28.88 -16.50
CA LYS A 329 46.42 -27.94 -15.71
C LYS A 329 46.52 -26.58 -16.39
N GLU A 330 46.75 -26.54 -17.71
CA GLU A 330 46.75 -25.29 -18.47
C GLU A 330 45.37 -24.63 -18.49
N PHE A 331 44.30 -25.42 -18.66
CA PHE A 331 42.92 -24.94 -18.57
C PHE A 331 42.67 -24.23 -17.23
N PHE A 332 42.97 -24.85 -16.09
CA PHE A 332 42.81 -24.21 -14.78
C PHE A 332 43.74 -23.01 -14.60
N GLY A 333 44.97 -23.06 -15.13
CA GLY A 333 45.92 -21.95 -15.11
C GLY A 333 45.43 -20.70 -15.83
N ARG A 334 44.88 -20.87 -17.05
CA ARG A 334 44.27 -19.79 -17.84
C ARG A 334 42.97 -19.31 -17.20
N LEU A 335 42.08 -20.22 -16.81
CA LEU A 335 40.80 -19.93 -16.16
C LEU A 335 40.96 -19.06 -14.91
N LEU A 336 41.95 -19.33 -14.06
CA LEU A 336 42.24 -18.52 -12.87
C LEU A 336 42.74 -17.11 -13.19
N ALA A 337 43.43 -16.90 -14.32
CA ALA A 337 43.87 -15.58 -14.74
C ALA A 337 42.67 -14.73 -15.21
N ASP A 338 41.79 -15.33 -16.02
CA ASP A 338 40.58 -14.68 -16.52
C ASP A 338 39.61 -14.32 -15.37
N ILE A 339 39.43 -15.24 -14.41
CA ILE A 339 38.65 -15.02 -13.18
C ILE A 339 39.23 -13.86 -12.36
N ASP A 340 40.56 -13.76 -12.23
CA ASP A 340 41.21 -12.69 -11.46
C ASP A 340 41.21 -11.33 -12.18
N GLU A 341 41.09 -11.29 -13.52
CA GLU A 341 40.81 -10.05 -14.24
C GLU A 341 39.38 -9.58 -13.95
N VAL A 342 38.40 -10.45 -14.19
CA VAL A 342 36.98 -10.14 -14.00
C VAL A 342 36.66 -9.80 -12.54
N ALA A 343 37.20 -10.55 -11.56
CA ALA A 343 37.06 -10.26 -10.13
C ALA A 343 37.43 -8.81 -9.77
N LYS A 344 38.46 -8.24 -10.41
CA LYS A 344 38.90 -6.86 -10.18
C LYS A 344 37.99 -5.85 -10.88
N GLU A 345 37.56 -6.12 -12.11
CA GLU A 345 36.63 -5.28 -12.87
C GLU A 345 35.28 -5.18 -12.14
N THR A 346 34.69 -6.31 -11.77
CA THR A 346 33.48 -6.40 -10.95
C THR A 346 33.66 -5.69 -9.60
N ARG A 347 34.77 -5.91 -8.87
CA ARG A 347 35.04 -5.26 -7.57
C ARG A 347 35.10 -3.73 -7.69
N GLN A 348 35.64 -3.18 -8.78
CA GLN A 348 35.62 -1.73 -9.02
C GLN A 348 34.19 -1.19 -9.16
N LEU A 349 33.35 -1.86 -9.96
CA LEU A 349 31.94 -1.50 -10.15
C LEU A 349 31.11 -1.62 -8.85
N GLN A 350 31.39 -2.65 -8.03
CA GLN A 350 30.79 -2.78 -6.70
C GLN A 350 31.19 -1.62 -5.78
N ASN A 351 32.46 -1.23 -5.79
CA ASN A 351 32.95 -0.11 -4.98
C ASN A 351 32.30 1.22 -5.40
N GLU A 352 32.07 1.46 -6.69
CA GLU A 352 31.29 2.62 -7.17
C GLU A 352 29.86 2.64 -6.63
N PHE A 353 29.22 1.48 -6.45
CA PHE A 353 27.87 1.37 -5.90
C PHE A 353 27.86 1.64 -4.38
N ILE A 354 28.83 1.10 -3.64
CA ILE A 354 28.98 1.34 -2.19
C ILE A 354 29.13 2.84 -1.90
N ILE A 355 30.00 3.54 -2.64
CA ILE A 355 30.21 5.00 -2.51
C ILE A 355 29.12 5.84 -3.20
N GLY A 356 28.07 5.22 -3.76
CA GLY A 356 26.92 5.90 -4.35
C GLY A 356 27.18 6.66 -5.65
N ARG A 357 28.28 6.37 -6.37
CA ARG A 357 28.50 6.85 -7.75
C ARG A 357 27.65 6.06 -8.75
N ALA A 358 27.51 4.76 -8.51
CA ALA A 358 26.56 3.89 -9.20
C ALA A 358 25.25 3.75 -8.42
N SER A 359 24.13 3.61 -9.15
CA SER A 359 22.82 3.18 -8.61
C SER A 359 21.89 2.75 -9.75
N PHE A 360 20.67 2.29 -9.45
CA PHE A 360 19.62 2.08 -10.45
C PHE A 360 19.41 3.34 -11.30
N ARG A 361 19.23 4.50 -10.65
CA ARG A 361 18.98 5.79 -11.32
C ARG A 361 20.21 6.42 -11.97
N LYS A 362 21.42 6.21 -11.42
CA LYS A 362 22.68 6.75 -11.97
C LYS A 362 23.34 5.84 -13.01
N GLY A 363 22.76 4.66 -13.26
CA GLY A 363 23.44 3.54 -13.91
C GLY A 363 24.66 3.07 -13.11
N ASN A 364 25.28 1.97 -13.54
CA ASN A 364 26.16 1.17 -12.67
C ASN A 364 27.46 0.68 -13.33
N GLY A 365 27.73 1.05 -14.58
CA GLY A 365 28.99 0.77 -15.28
C GLY A 365 29.12 -0.66 -15.84
N TYR A 366 28.19 -1.57 -15.55
CA TYR A 366 28.23 -2.93 -16.11
C TYR A 366 28.00 -2.88 -17.63
N THR A 367 29.00 -3.34 -18.41
CA THR A 367 29.01 -3.25 -19.88
C THR A 367 28.68 -4.59 -20.52
N LYS A 368 28.23 -4.58 -21.80
CA LYS A 368 28.04 -5.81 -22.58
C LYS A 368 29.32 -6.64 -22.67
N ARG A 369 30.48 -5.96 -22.84
CA ARG A 369 31.82 -6.59 -22.90
C ARG A 369 32.17 -7.34 -21.62
N LEU A 370 31.81 -6.82 -20.44
CA LEU A 370 32.03 -7.52 -19.17
C LEU A 370 31.18 -8.80 -19.12
N ILE A 371 29.88 -8.71 -19.42
CA ILE A 371 28.98 -9.88 -19.45
C ILE A 371 29.43 -10.92 -20.49
N GLU A 372 30.03 -10.50 -21.61
CA GLU A 372 30.64 -11.39 -22.60
C GLU A 372 31.85 -12.16 -22.03
N LYS A 373 32.76 -11.50 -21.27
CA LYS A 373 33.84 -12.19 -20.52
C LYS A 373 33.28 -13.19 -19.51
N GLU A 374 32.33 -12.74 -18.67
CA GLU A 374 31.72 -13.56 -17.63
C GLU A 374 31.03 -14.81 -18.21
N THR A 375 30.34 -14.63 -19.35
CA THR A 375 29.65 -15.71 -20.07
C THR A 375 30.63 -16.70 -20.70
N ASP A 376 31.74 -16.22 -21.27
CA ASP A 376 32.80 -17.11 -21.82
C ASP A 376 33.45 -17.97 -20.72
N ILE A 377 33.84 -17.37 -19.59
CA ILE A 377 34.39 -18.08 -18.42
C ILE A 377 33.39 -19.15 -17.94
N TYR A 378 32.12 -18.78 -17.76
CA TYR A 378 31.06 -19.68 -17.32
C TYR A 378 30.81 -20.83 -18.32
N ASN A 379 30.80 -20.54 -19.63
CA ASN A 379 30.64 -21.56 -20.66
C ASN A 379 31.83 -22.53 -20.72
N ARG A 380 33.06 -22.04 -20.54
CA ARG A 380 34.26 -22.88 -20.45
C ARG A 380 34.20 -23.82 -19.23
N ILE A 381 33.74 -23.34 -18.09
CA ILE A 381 33.51 -24.18 -16.89
C ILE A 381 32.44 -25.25 -17.15
N ILE A 382 31.31 -24.90 -17.78
CA ILE A 382 30.25 -25.87 -18.13
C ILE A 382 30.76 -26.93 -19.11
N ALA A 383 31.45 -26.53 -20.19
CA ALA A 383 31.95 -27.46 -21.19
C ALA A 383 32.90 -28.49 -20.57
N PHE A 384 33.81 -28.03 -19.70
CA PHE A 384 34.70 -28.88 -18.93
C PHE A 384 33.93 -29.80 -17.96
N ARG A 385 33.01 -29.26 -17.16
CA ARG A 385 32.16 -30.02 -16.23
C ARG A 385 31.40 -31.13 -16.96
N ASP A 386 30.77 -30.82 -18.09
CA ASP A 386 29.92 -31.76 -18.84
C ASP A 386 30.74 -32.80 -19.59
N GLN A 387 31.95 -32.45 -20.03
CA GLN A 387 32.93 -33.44 -20.49
C GLN A 387 33.28 -34.41 -19.36
N LYS A 388 33.66 -33.92 -18.18
CA LYS A 388 34.05 -34.77 -17.04
C LYS A 388 32.88 -35.58 -16.47
N HIS A 389 31.65 -35.08 -16.55
CA HIS A 389 30.46 -35.85 -16.22
C HIS A 389 30.22 -37.01 -17.21
N LYS A 390 30.44 -36.80 -18.51
CA LYS A 390 30.36 -37.88 -19.52
C LYS A 390 31.48 -38.91 -19.35
N GLU A 391 32.72 -38.47 -19.10
CA GLU A 391 33.84 -39.37 -18.78
C GLU A 391 33.55 -40.21 -17.53
N LEU A 392 33.04 -39.60 -16.46
CA LEU A 392 32.59 -40.25 -15.23
C LEU A 392 31.54 -41.34 -15.50
N LEU A 393 30.45 -40.99 -16.20
CA LEU A 393 29.37 -41.95 -16.49
C LEU A 393 29.85 -43.09 -17.39
N SER A 394 30.69 -42.82 -18.39
CA SER A 394 31.26 -43.86 -19.27
C SER A 394 32.15 -44.83 -18.51
N LYS A 395 33.02 -44.33 -17.61
CA LYS A 395 33.89 -45.20 -16.81
C LYS A 395 33.10 -46.04 -15.81
N ALA A 396 32.12 -45.45 -15.13
CA ALA A 396 31.23 -46.16 -14.23
C ALA A 396 30.43 -47.28 -14.94
N ALA A 397 29.98 -47.04 -16.19
CA ALA A 397 29.31 -48.05 -17.00
C ALA A 397 30.25 -49.19 -17.46
N ASN A 398 31.52 -48.87 -17.73
CA ASN A 398 32.54 -49.85 -18.13
C ASN A 398 33.17 -50.63 -16.96
N GLY A 399 32.94 -50.22 -15.71
CA GLY A 399 33.65 -50.76 -14.53
C GLY A 399 35.08 -50.25 -14.36
N GLU A 400 35.46 -49.16 -15.04
CA GLU A 400 36.75 -48.50 -14.92
C GLU A 400 36.80 -47.54 -13.71
N ASP A 401 37.99 -47.28 -13.15
CA ASP A 401 38.18 -46.30 -12.07
C ASP A 401 37.71 -44.89 -12.47
N PRO A 402 36.64 -44.35 -11.84
CA PRO A 402 36.10 -43.03 -12.16
C PRO A 402 36.73 -41.90 -11.34
N THR A 403 37.75 -42.17 -10.50
CA THR A 403 38.30 -41.19 -9.54
C THR A 403 38.74 -39.88 -10.21
N ARG A 404 39.57 -39.95 -11.26
CA ARG A 404 40.04 -38.75 -11.99
C ARG A 404 38.89 -37.85 -12.49
N PRO A 405 37.95 -38.33 -13.34
CA PRO A 405 36.85 -37.46 -13.80
C PRO A 405 35.91 -37.04 -12.66
N THR A 406 35.73 -37.85 -11.60
CA THR A 406 34.97 -37.44 -10.40
C THR A 406 35.59 -36.22 -9.72
N VAL A 407 36.90 -36.23 -9.50
CA VAL A 407 37.62 -35.14 -8.82
C VAL A 407 37.64 -33.88 -9.68
N MET A 408 37.93 -34.00 -10.99
CA MET A 408 37.88 -32.87 -11.92
C MET A 408 36.48 -32.26 -12.07
N PHE A 409 35.43 -33.10 -12.06
CA PHE A 409 34.02 -32.66 -12.03
C PHE A 409 33.68 -31.91 -10.73
N GLN A 410 34.11 -32.41 -9.56
CA GLN A 410 33.90 -31.73 -8.27
C GLN A 410 34.55 -30.34 -8.25
N ILE A 411 35.79 -30.21 -8.72
CA ILE A 411 36.48 -28.92 -8.78
C ILE A 411 35.75 -27.94 -9.72
N ALA A 412 35.25 -28.40 -10.88
CA ALA A 412 34.49 -27.55 -11.80
C ALA A 412 33.19 -26.98 -11.19
N LEU A 413 32.50 -27.73 -10.32
CA LEU A 413 31.28 -27.26 -9.64
C LEU A 413 31.54 -26.11 -8.65
N GLU A 414 32.70 -26.12 -7.98
CA GLU A 414 33.14 -25.06 -7.06
C GLU A 414 33.40 -23.74 -7.79
N PHE A 415 33.79 -23.80 -9.07
CA PHE A 415 33.84 -22.62 -9.95
C PHE A 415 32.46 -22.22 -10.50
N GLU A 416 31.63 -23.19 -10.92
CA GLU A 416 30.33 -22.89 -11.55
C GLU A 416 29.40 -22.09 -10.64
N PHE A 417 29.16 -22.56 -9.42
CA PHE A 417 28.10 -22.02 -8.56
C PHE A 417 28.23 -20.51 -8.25
N PRO A 418 29.37 -19.99 -7.76
CA PRO A 418 29.51 -18.57 -7.45
C PRO A 418 29.51 -17.70 -8.73
N ILE A 419 30.14 -18.15 -9.81
CA ILE A 419 30.20 -17.43 -11.10
C ILE A 419 28.80 -17.32 -11.74
N LYS A 420 28.02 -18.40 -11.72
CA LYS A 420 26.62 -18.44 -12.20
C LYS A 420 25.72 -17.44 -11.46
N LYS A 421 25.88 -17.37 -10.13
CA LYS A 421 25.16 -16.43 -9.26
C LYS A 421 25.57 -14.97 -9.54
N GLN A 422 26.84 -14.75 -9.86
CA GLN A 422 27.40 -13.46 -10.22
C GLN A 422 26.88 -12.98 -11.58
N LEU A 423 27.08 -13.75 -12.64
CA LEU A 423 26.61 -13.47 -14.00
C LEU A 423 25.10 -13.19 -14.06
N GLY A 424 24.30 -13.95 -13.31
CA GLY A 424 22.85 -13.74 -13.21
C GLY A 424 22.43 -12.44 -12.52
N ARG A 425 23.26 -11.89 -11.62
CA ARG A 425 23.09 -10.55 -11.03
C ARG A 425 23.53 -9.49 -12.03
N ASP A 426 24.75 -9.64 -12.56
CA ASP A 426 25.45 -8.58 -13.26
C ASP A 426 24.88 -8.37 -14.68
N THR A 427 24.27 -9.39 -15.28
CA THR A 427 23.40 -9.25 -16.48
C THR A 427 22.24 -8.27 -16.26
N VAL A 428 21.60 -8.29 -15.09
CA VAL A 428 20.49 -7.36 -14.75
C VAL A 428 21.03 -5.96 -14.44
N LEU A 429 22.24 -5.87 -13.88
CA LEU A 429 22.94 -4.59 -13.73
C LEU A 429 23.27 -3.98 -15.11
N GLN A 430 23.76 -4.77 -16.06
CA GLN A 430 24.04 -4.37 -17.44
C GLN A 430 22.77 -3.90 -18.18
N LYS A 431 21.64 -4.61 -18.04
CA LYS A 431 20.34 -4.16 -18.59
C LYS A 431 19.98 -2.76 -18.10
N ASN A 432 20.12 -2.49 -16.79
CA ASN A 432 19.90 -1.14 -16.25
C ASN A 432 20.90 -0.13 -16.80
N ASN A 433 22.17 -0.49 -16.97
CA ASN A 433 23.18 0.41 -17.55
C ASN A 433 22.80 0.83 -19.00
N ALA A 434 22.40 -0.14 -19.83
CA ALA A 434 21.95 0.10 -21.20
C ALA A 434 20.66 0.95 -21.27
N LEU A 435 19.68 0.68 -20.38
CA LEU A 435 18.48 1.52 -20.25
C LEU A 435 18.84 2.99 -19.92
N ARG A 436 19.85 3.24 -19.09
CA ARG A 436 20.25 4.61 -18.73
C ARG A 436 20.89 5.34 -19.91
N GLU A 437 21.70 4.65 -20.71
CA GLU A 437 22.19 5.17 -21.98
C GLU A 437 21.01 5.47 -22.94
N GLN A 438 20.08 4.54 -23.16
CA GLN A 438 18.90 4.77 -24.00
C GLN A 438 18.02 5.93 -23.49
N MET A 439 17.83 6.08 -22.18
CA MET A 439 17.06 7.17 -21.57
C MET A 439 17.76 8.53 -21.70
N GLU A 440 19.08 8.57 -21.65
CA GLU A 440 19.86 9.78 -21.94
C GLU A 440 19.79 10.13 -23.43
N MET A 441 19.99 9.15 -24.31
CA MET A 441 19.90 9.31 -25.77
C MET A 441 18.50 9.76 -26.20
N TRP A 442 17.44 9.21 -25.60
CA TRP A 442 16.05 9.60 -25.86
C TRP A 442 15.73 11.00 -25.36
N TYR A 443 16.21 11.39 -24.17
CA TYR A 443 16.06 12.77 -23.68
C TYR A 443 16.69 13.80 -24.64
N VAL A 444 17.79 13.42 -25.29
CA VAL A 444 18.46 14.22 -26.33
C VAL A 444 17.62 14.22 -27.63
N TYR A 445 17.14 13.06 -28.10
CA TYR A 445 16.24 12.92 -29.26
C TYR A 445 14.88 13.65 -29.12
N GLU A 446 14.37 13.79 -27.89
CA GLU A 446 13.15 14.57 -27.59
C GLU A 446 13.30 16.07 -27.88
N ARG A 447 14.53 16.60 -27.86
CA ARG A 447 14.83 18.05 -27.82
C ARG A 447 15.61 18.57 -29.02
N ILE A 448 16.29 17.69 -29.75
CA ILE A 448 17.00 18.06 -30.98
C ILE A 448 15.99 18.49 -32.07
N PRO A 449 16.26 19.58 -32.82
CA PRO A 449 15.50 19.93 -34.02
C PRO A 449 15.54 18.80 -35.06
N LYS A 450 14.41 18.51 -35.71
CA LYS A 450 14.27 17.41 -36.67
C LYS A 450 13.99 17.95 -38.07
N GLU A 451 14.58 17.33 -39.09
CA GLU A 451 14.29 17.67 -40.49
C GLU A 451 12.80 17.59 -40.82
N GLU A 452 12.31 18.43 -41.74
CA GLU A 452 10.89 18.63 -42.11
C GLU A 452 10.09 17.35 -42.45
N ARG A 453 10.78 16.23 -42.70
CA ARG A 453 10.19 14.92 -43.05
C ARG A 453 9.97 14.00 -41.84
N GLN A 454 10.50 14.35 -40.67
CA GLN A 454 10.33 13.56 -39.44
C GLN A 454 9.10 14.06 -38.67
N LEU A 455 8.09 13.20 -38.51
CA LEU A 455 6.87 13.54 -37.78
C LEU A 455 7.15 13.91 -36.31
N PRO A 456 6.40 14.87 -35.74
CA PRO A 456 6.52 15.23 -34.33
C PRO A 456 6.13 14.07 -33.41
N ILE A 457 6.56 14.14 -32.14
CA ILE A 457 6.30 13.09 -31.15
C ILE A 457 4.80 12.98 -30.90
N LYS A 458 4.21 11.83 -31.20
CA LYS A 458 2.77 11.59 -31.13
C LYS A 458 2.26 11.68 -29.69
N TRP A 459 1.27 12.54 -29.46
CA TRP A 459 0.56 12.54 -28.18
C TRP A 459 -0.30 11.28 -28.03
N VAL A 460 -0.16 10.59 -26.89
CA VAL A 460 -0.89 9.34 -26.57
C VAL A 460 -1.88 9.63 -25.46
N SER A 461 -3.15 9.25 -25.66
CA SER A 461 -4.21 9.45 -24.67
C SER A 461 -4.04 8.53 -23.45
N THR A 462 -4.45 9.00 -22.28
CA THR A 462 -4.31 8.28 -21.00
C THR A 462 -4.92 6.87 -21.04
N LYS A 463 -6.05 6.69 -21.75
CA LYS A 463 -6.69 5.36 -21.92
C LYS A 463 -5.78 4.41 -22.69
N ALA A 464 -5.27 4.84 -23.85
CA ALA A 464 -4.36 4.02 -24.65
C ALA A 464 -3.05 3.72 -23.90
N GLU A 465 -2.50 4.72 -23.19
CA GLU A 465 -1.31 4.53 -22.36
C GLU A 465 -1.55 3.49 -21.24
N ASN A 466 -2.73 3.49 -20.62
CA ASN A 466 -3.11 2.52 -19.59
C ASN A 466 -3.36 1.11 -20.16
N GLU A 467 -3.98 0.98 -21.33
CA GLU A 467 -4.09 -0.32 -22.02
C GLU A 467 -2.70 -0.92 -22.32
N VAL A 468 -1.75 -0.12 -22.81
CA VAL A 468 -0.39 -0.59 -23.10
C VAL A 468 0.39 -0.89 -21.80
N LYS A 469 0.21 -0.12 -20.72
CA LYS A 469 0.77 -0.44 -19.38
C LYS A 469 0.23 -1.77 -18.86
N ALA A 470 -1.07 -2.02 -18.98
CA ALA A 470 -1.71 -3.27 -18.57
C ALA A 470 -1.14 -4.47 -19.34
N TRP A 471 -1.10 -4.41 -20.68
CA TRP A 471 -0.46 -5.45 -21.51
C TRP A 471 1.01 -5.67 -21.15
N SER A 472 1.79 -4.59 -20.94
CA SER A 472 3.19 -4.67 -20.53
C SER A 472 3.33 -5.44 -19.20
N LYS A 473 2.42 -5.22 -18.25
CA LYS A 473 2.41 -5.91 -16.95
C LYS A 473 2.09 -7.40 -17.06
N LEU A 474 1.14 -7.80 -17.90
CA LEU A 474 0.80 -9.21 -18.11
C LEU A 474 2.01 -9.95 -18.70
N GLN A 475 2.69 -9.34 -19.68
CA GLN A 475 3.96 -9.86 -20.22
C GLN A 475 5.13 -9.82 -19.21
N ARG A 476 5.14 -8.91 -18.22
CA ARG A 476 6.08 -8.96 -17.08
C ARG A 476 5.76 -10.13 -16.14
N MET A 477 4.51 -10.29 -15.75
CA MET A 477 4.07 -11.36 -14.85
C MET A 477 4.42 -12.73 -15.44
N LYS A 478 4.16 -12.94 -16.74
CA LYS A 478 4.57 -14.13 -17.50
C LYS A 478 6.08 -14.41 -17.47
N ARG A 479 6.92 -13.38 -17.65
CA ARG A 479 8.38 -13.51 -17.52
C ARG A 479 8.84 -13.82 -16.08
N MET A 480 8.13 -13.34 -15.06
CA MET A 480 8.50 -13.56 -13.65
C MET A 480 8.20 -14.97 -13.11
N ILE A 481 7.45 -15.80 -13.85
CA ILE A 481 7.14 -17.20 -13.48
C ILE A 481 8.40 -18.09 -13.54
N VAL A 482 9.24 -17.88 -14.55
CA VAL A 482 10.37 -18.75 -14.88
C VAL A 482 11.35 -18.84 -13.70
N GLY A 483 11.49 -20.04 -13.15
CA GLY A 483 12.38 -20.32 -12.02
C GLY A 483 11.81 -19.98 -10.63
N ARG A 484 10.49 -19.82 -10.48
CA ARG A 484 9.81 -19.92 -9.17
C ARG A 484 9.42 -21.38 -8.90
N GLY A 485 9.35 -21.77 -7.62
CA GLY A 485 8.93 -23.12 -7.23
C GLY A 485 7.45 -23.38 -7.53
N ASP A 486 7.12 -24.65 -7.76
CA ASP A 486 5.94 -25.13 -8.50
C ASP A 486 4.61 -24.45 -8.12
N TYR A 487 4.30 -24.33 -6.81
CA TYR A 487 3.05 -23.71 -6.34
C TYR A 487 2.95 -22.20 -6.67
N LEU A 488 4.07 -21.47 -6.70
CA LEU A 488 4.11 -20.06 -7.13
C LEU A 488 4.02 -19.93 -8.65
N ALA A 489 4.50 -20.92 -9.40
CA ALA A 489 4.35 -20.94 -10.85
C ALA A 489 2.88 -21.16 -11.23
N ASN A 490 2.27 -22.25 -10.73
CA ASN A 490 0.87 -22.60 -10.99
C ASN A 490 -0.12 -21.47 -10.61
N LEU A 491 0.06 -20.84 -9.45
CA LEU A 491 -0.76 -19.69 -9.05
C LEU A 491 -0.57 -18.52 -10.02
N SER A 492 0.65 -18.28 -10.50
CA SER A 492 0.94 -17.18 -11.42
C SER A 492 0.38 -17.40 -12.82
N ASP A 493 0.42 -18.63 -13.33
CA ASP A 493 -0.18 -18.99 -14.62
C ASP A 493 -1.70 -18.85 -14.58
N TRP A 494 -2.35 -19.40 -13.54
CA TRP A 494 -3.79 -19.24 -13.33
C TRP A 494 -4.21 -17.77 -13.16
N VAL A 495 -3.40 -16.95 -12.49
CA VAL A 495 -3.67 -15.51 -12.34
C VAL A 495 -3.45 -14.74 -13.65
N LEU A 496 -2.52 -15.17 -14.52
CA LEU A 496 -2.38 -14.61 -15.87
C LEU A 496 -3.62 -14.86 -16.72
N GLU A 497 -4.12 -16.09 -16.79
CA GLU A 497 -5.35 -16.41 -17.53
C GLU A 497 -6.52 -15.53 -17.09
N ASN A 498 -6.66 -15.31 -15.77
CA ASN A 498 -7.70 -14.44 -15.22
C ASN A 498 -7.47 -12.95 -15.55
N ALA A 499 -6.22 -12.49 -15.61
CA ALA A 499 -5.88 -11.08 -15.83
C ALA A 499 -5.84 -10.70 -17.33
N ASP A 500 -5.45 -11.61 -18.22
CA ASP A 500 -5.64 -11.50 -19.67
C ASP A 500 -7.15 -11.43 -19.99
N ALA A 501 -7.96 -12.36 -19.46
CA ALA A 501 -9.41 -12.37 -19.66
C ALA A 501 -10.13 -11.12 -19.06
N LEU A 502 -9.62 -10.59 -17.94
CA LEU A 502 -10.08 -9.33 -17.35
C LEU A 502 -9.83 -8.15 -18.30
N LEU A 503 -8.63 -8.08 -18.90
CA LEU A 503 -8.27 -7.03 -19.85
C LEU A 503 -9.07 -7.13 -21.14
N GLU A 504 -9.25 -8.33 -21.71
CA GLU A 504 -10.09 -8.52 -22.89
C GLU A 504 -11.55 -8.09 -22.63
N ARG A 505 -12.15 -8.49 -21.50
CA ARG A 505 -13.55 -8.12 -21.21
C ARG A 505 -13.71 -6.62 -20.97
N ALA A 506 -12.73 -5.97 -20.34
CA ALA A 506 -12.74 -4.52 -20.15
C ALA A 506 -12.56 -3.74 -21.46
N LYS A 507 -11.90 -4.30 -22.47
CA LYS A 507 -11.74 -3.68 -23.79
C LYS A 507 -12.98 -3.77 -24.68
N LYS A 508 -13.85 -4.77 -24.49
CA LYS A 508 -15.09 -4.90 -25.26
C LYS A 508 -16.04 -3.71 -25.02
N GLU A 509 -16.65 -3.20 -26.09
CA GLU A 509 -17.64 -2.11 -26.01
C GLU A 509 -18.95 -2.55 -25.33
N GLU A 510 -19.35 -3.82 -25.53
CA GLU A 510 -20.53 -4.49 -24.92
C GLU A 510 -20.71 -4.12 -23.43
N PRO A 511 -21.89 -3.62 -22.99
CA PRO A 511 -22.13 -3.26 -21.60
C PRO A 511 -21.94 -4.46 -20.66
N LEU A 512 -21.67 -4.21 -19.39
CA LEU A 512 -21.45 -5.26 -18.40
C LEU A 512 -22.79 -5.71 -17.79
N THR A 513 -22.98 -7.02 -17.69
CA THR A 513 -24.00 -7.62 -16.83
C THR A 513 -23.48 -7.77 -15.39
N LYS A 514 -24.40 -7.86 -14.41
CA LYS A 514 -24.02 -7.99 -12.99
C LYS A 514 -23.18 -9.23 -12.68
N ASP A 515 -23.41 -10.32 -13.40
CA ASP A 515 -22.64 -11.55 -13.23
C ASP A 515 -21.23 -11.45 -13.85
N GLU A 516 -21.07 -10.66 -14.91
CA GLU A 516 -19.74 -10.30 -15.44
C GLU A 516 -19.00 -9.35 -14.52
N GLU A 517 -19.65 -8.33 -13.95
CA GLU A 517 -19.04 -7.47 -12.92
C GLU A 517 -18.56 -8.33 -11.72
N LYS A 518 -19.40 -9.25 -11.24
CA LYS A 518 -19.05 -10.19 -10.17
C LYS A 518 -17.88 -11.10 -10.54
N LYS A 519 -17.83 -11.62 -11.77
CA LYS A 519 -16.70 -12.40 -12.29
C LYS A 519 -15.42 -11.57 -12.35
N MET A 520 -15.49 -10.34 -12.86
CA MET A 520 -14.36 -9.42 -12.93
C MET A 520 -13.85 -9.02 -11.54
N ILE A 521 -14.72 -8.89 -10.53
CA ILE A 521 -14.33 -8.70 -9.12
C ILE A 521 -13.52 -9.91 -8.62
N GLN A 522 -13.95 -11.15 -8.91
CA GLN A 522 -13.20 -12.36 -8.54
C GLN A 522 -11.85 -12.46 -9.28
N GLN A 523 -11.80 -12.05 -10.55
CA GLN A 523 -10.56 -11.97 -11.34
C GLN A 523 -9.59 -10.92 -10.78
N ILE A 524 -10.06 -9.72 -10.40
CA ILE A 524 -9.28 -8.71 -9.68
C ILE A 524 -8.77 -9.28 -8.34
N ALA A 525 -9.59 -10.02 -7.61
CA ALA A 525 -9.17 -10.69 -6.38
C ALA A 525 -8.11 -11.80 -6.61
N SER A 526 -8.09 -12.47 -7.77
CA SER A 526 -7.02 -13.41 -8.12
C SER A 526 -5.65 -12.71 -8.28
N VAL A 527 -5.62 -11.52 -8.88
CA VAL A 527 -4.41 -10.69 -9.01
C VAL A 527 -3.94 -10.19 -7.64
N VAL A 528 -4.86 -9.81 -6.75
CA VAL A 528 -4.52 -9.46 -5.36
C VAL A 528 -4.01 -10.67 -4.57
N LEU A 529 -4.63 -11.85 -4.74
CA LEU A 529 -4.20 -13.09 -4.08
C LEU A 529 -2.73 -13.43 -4.42
N TYR A 530 -2.34 -13.29 -5.69
CA TYR A 530 -0.94 -13.46 -6.10
C TYR A 530 0.01 -12.53 -5.36
N GLN A 531 -0.31 -11.23 -5.29
CA GLN A 531 0.55 -10.26 -4.62
C GLN A 531 0.62 -10.51 -3.10
N VAL A 532 -0.48 -10.91 -2.45
CA VAL A 532 -0.49 -11.31 -1.03
C VAL A 532 0.41 -12.52 -0.80
N VAL A 533 0.30 -13.57 -1.62
CA VAL A 533 1.11 -14.79 -1.50
C VAL A 533 2.60 -14.50 -1.77
N TYR A 534 2.91 -13.62 -2.74
CA TYR A 534 4.28 -13.17 -3.00
C TYR A 534 4.85 -12.38 -1.82
N ASP A 535 4.15 -11.37 -1.32
CA ASP A 535 4.53 -10.57 -0.15
C ASP A 535 4.80 -11.46 1.07
N GLU A 536 3.91 -12.44 1.34
CA GLU A 536 4.09 -13.40 2.43
C GLU A 536 5.32 -14.29 2.22
N SER A 537 5.61 -14.72 0.98
CA SER A 537 6.81 -15.51 0.67
C SER A 537 8.12 -14.72 0.86
N VAL A 538 8.12 -13.43 0.52
CA VAL A 538 9.29 -12.54 0.71
C VAL A 538 9.49 -12.23 2.19
N LYS A 539 8.41 -11.98 2.94
CA LYS A 539 8.42 -11.71 4.38
C LYS A 539 8.52 -12.96 5.26
N LYS A 540 8.65 -14.16 4.66
CA LYS A 540 8.73 -15.48 5.34
C LYS A 540 7.54 -15.75 6.29
N LEU A 541 6.35 -15.24 5.97
CA LEU A 541 5.13 -15.31 6.79
C LEU A 541 4.37 -16.63 6.55
N GLU A 542 4.93 -17.73 7.05
CA GLU A 542 4.37 -19.08 6.92
C GLU A 542 3.68 -19.56 8.21
N GLY A 543 2.37 -19.81 8.12
CA GLY A 543 1.53 -20.30 9.21
C GLY A 543 0.10 -20.54 8.69
N GLU A 544 -0.72 -21.31 9.41
CA GLU A 544 -1.97 -21.88 8.86
C GLU A 544 -2.99 -20.84 8.38
N GLU A 545 -2.96 -19.63 8.94
CA GLU A 545 -3.81 -18.50 8.52
C GLU A 545 -3.35 -17.83 7.22
N SER A 546 -2.09 -17.98 6.80
CA SER A 546 -1.53 -17.28 5.65
C SER A 546 -2.03 -17.83 4.31
N TYR A 547 -2.12 -16.97 3.30
CA TYR A 547 -2.51 -17.39 1.96
C TYR A 547 -1.39 -18.21 1.30
N LEU A 548 -0.13 -17.91 1.63
CA LEU A 548 1.04 -18.72 1.27
C LEU A 548 0.88 -20.18 1.69
N TYR A 549 0.54 -20.46 2.95
CA TYR A 549 0.36 -21.84 3.43
C TYR A 549 -0.83 -22.53 2.74
N LYS A 550 -1.94 -21.81 2.54
CA LYS A 550 -3.14 -22.33 1.86
C LYS A 550 -2.86 -22.69 0.40
N VAL A 551 -2.13 -21.84 -0.34
CA VAL A 551 -1.71 -22.11 -1.73
C VAL A 551 -0.69 -23.24 -1.81
N LYS A 552 0.26 -23.35 -0.87
CA LYS A 552 1.16 -24.51 -0.79
C LYS A 552 0.39 -25.81 -0.57
N ARG A 553 -0.62 -25.80 0.30
CA ARG A 553 -1.43 -26.97 0.64
C ARG A 553 -2.31 -27.46 -0.52
N ALA A 554 -2.75 -26.56 -1.40
CA ALA A 554 -3.50 -26.88 -2.62
C ALA A 554 -2.66 -27.64 -3.68
N GLY A 555 -1.33 -27.68 -3.52
CA GLY A 555 -0.44 -28.52 -4.32
C GLY A 555 -0.29 -28.10 -5.78
N VAL A 556 -0.24 -29.10 -6.66
CA VAL A 556 0.08 -28.97 -8.10
C VAL A 556 -0.94 -29.77 -8.91
N GLY A 557 -1.53 -29.16 -9.94
CA GLY A 557 -2.47 -29.81 -10.87
C GLY A 557 -3.86 -29.17 -10.93
N ILE A 558 -4.77 -29.79 -11.68
CA ILE A 558 -6.09 -29.22 -12.05
C ILE A 558 -6.96 -28.89 -10.82
N SER A 559 -6.82 -29.64 -9.71
CA SER A 559 -7.50 -29.35 -8.45
C SER A 559 -7.12 -27.99 -7.84
N SER A 560 -5.84 -27.60 -7.96
CA SER A 560 -5.33 -26.37 -7.35
C SER A 560 -5.99 -25.10 -7.91
N ALA A 561 -6.30 -25.06 -9.21
CA ALA A 561 -6.99 -23.94 -9.85
C ALA A 561 -8.39 -23.69 -9.26
N ARG A 562 -9.10 -24.75 -8.84
CA ARG A 562 -10.37 -24.63 -8.11
C ARG A 562 -10.15 -24.05 -6.71
N GLU A 563 -9.17 -24.56 -5.98
CA GLU A 563 -8.85 -24.06 -4.64
C GLU A 563 -8.39 -22.59 -4.67
N TYR A 564 -7.63 -22.18 -5.69
CA TYR A 564 -7.25 -20.78 -5.93
C TYR A 564 -8.48 -19.91 -6.25
N ALA A 565 -9.44 -20.41 -7.03
CA ALA A 565 -10.70 -19.71 -7.30
C ALA A 565 -11.57 -19.53 -6.04
N GLU A 566 -11.63 -20.54 -5.18
CA GLU A 566 -12.31 -20.48 -3.88
C GLU A 566 -11.59 -19.54 -2.90
N LEU A 567 -10.25 -19.50 -2.90
CA LEU A 567 -9.45 -18.54 -2.12
C LEU A 567 -9.64 -17.10 -2.61
N ALA A 568 -9.65 -16.87 -3.93
CA ALA A 568 -9.89 -15.55 -4.52
C ALA A 568 -11.33 -15.05 -4.26
N GLN A 569 -12.32 -15.94 -4.30
CA GLN A 569 -13.69 -15.59 -3.88
C GLN A 569 -13.72 -15.18 -2.41
N LYS A 570 -13.19 -16.00 -1.50
CA LYS A 570 -13.14 -15.70 -0.05
C LYS A 570 -12.40 -14.37 0.21
N LEU A 571 -11.30 -14.10 -0.50
CA LEU A 571 -10.57 -12.84 -0.44
C LEU A 571 -11.44 -11.64 -0.87
N SER A 572 -12.14 -11.76 -2.02
CA SER A 572 -13.07 -10.73 -2.52
C SER A 572 -14.21 -10.41 -1.55
N GLU A 573 -14.58 -11.39 -0.71
CA GLU A 573 -15.66 -11.27 0.25
C GLU A 573 -15.26 -10.57 1.55
N THR A 574 -13.95 -10.42 1.82
CA THR A 574 -13.42 -9.73 3.03
C THR A 574 -13.80 -8.25 3.11
N LYS A 575 -13.83 -7.71 4.34
CA LYS A 575 -14.08 -6.28 4.58
C LYS A 575 -12.93 -5.42 4.06
N GLU A 576 -11.71 -5.94 4.19
CA GLU A 576 -10.44 -5.37 3.79
C GLU A 576 -10.41 -5.16 2.26
N PHE A 577 -10.67 -6.23 1.48
CA PHE A 577 -10.77 -6.13 0.02
C PHE A 577 -11.89 -5.16 -0.39
N LYS A 578 -13.10 -5.31 0.16
CA LYS A 578 -14.25 -4.46 -0.19
C LYS A 578 -14.00 -2.98 0.11
N LYS A 579 -13.23 -2.65 1.16
CA LYS A 579 -12.87 -1.27 1.52
C LYS A 579 -11.91 -0.65 0.49
N GLU A 580 -10.87 -1.35 0.07
CA GLU A 580 -9.94 -0.82 -0.94
C GLU A 580 -10.54 -0.86 -2.36
N PHE A 581 -11.35 -1.88 -2.66
CA PHE A 581 -12.10 -1.98 -3.92
C PHE A 581 -13.08 -0.81 -4.11
N SER A 582 -13.89 -0.50 -3.10
CA SER A 582 -14.87 0.60 -3.17
C SER A 582 -14.25 2.00 -3.16
N LYS A 583 -13.01 2.16 -2.65
CA LYS A 583 -12.20 3.37 -2.87
C LYS A 583 -11.73 3.47 -4.33
N TYR A 584 -11.23 2.36 -4.88
CA TYR A 584 -10.60 2.34 -6.21
C TYR A 584 -11.63 2.53 -7.34
N MET A 585 -12.77 1.84 -7.26
CA MET A 585 -13.84 1.89 -8.27
C MET A 585 -14.80 3.09 -8.10
N LYS A 586 -14.43 4.12 -7.33
CA LYS A 586 -15.37 5.18 -6.94
C LYS A 586 -15.66 6.15 -8.10
N ASN A 587 -16.95 6.27 -8.45
CA ASN A 587 -17.51 7.28 -9.36
C ASN A 587 -16.90 7.31 -10.78
N ALA A 588 -16.52 6.14 -11.34
CA ALA A 588 -15.93 6.05 -12.67
C ALA A 588 -16.41 4.80 -13.44
N ASP A 589 -16.11 4.70 -14.74
CA ASP A 589 -16.37 3.51 -15.54
C ASP A 589 -15.60 2.31 -14.98
N PHE A 590 -16.32 1.23 -14.68
CA PHE A 590 -15.77 -0.02 -14.17
C PHE A 590 -14.74 -0.63 -15.14
N LYS A 591 -14.93 -0.49 -16.47
CA LYS A 591 -13.99 -0.98 -17.49
C LYS A 591 -12.70 -0.17 -17.47
N GLU A 592 -12.79 1.16 -17.48
CA GLU A 592 -11.62 2.02 -17.41
C GLU A 592 -10.83 1.81 -16.12
N GLN A 593 -11.50 1.73 -14.95
CA GLN A 593 -10.82 1.42 -13.69
C GLN A 593 -10.26 -0.01 -13.65
N THR A 594 -10.86 -0.98 -14.34
CA THR A 594 -10.29 -2.32 -14.48
C THR A 594 -8.97 -2.29 -15.28
N ILE A 595 -8.94 -1.58 -16.41
CA ILE A 595 -7.71 -1.38 -17.20
C ILE A 595 -6.66 -0.64 -16.34
N LYS A 596 -7.09 0.37 -15.59
CA LYS A 596 -6.22 1.14 -14.70
C LYS A 596 -5.66 0.33 -13.52
N PHE A 597 -6.45 -0.58 -12.94
CA PHE A 597 -6.01 -1.52 -11.90
C PHE A 597 -4.85 -2.39 -12.41
N LEU A 598 -4.94 -2.87 -13.65
CA LEU A 598 -3.84 -3.56 -14.32
C LEU A 598 -2.67 -2.61 -14.67
N ALA A 599 -2.90 -1.34 -15.01
CA ALA A 599 -1.85 -0.39 -15.39
C ALA A 599 -0.97 0.14 -14.22
N ASP A 600 -1.60 0.39 -13.06
CA ASP A 600 -1.01 1.16 -11.95
C ASP A 600 -0.42 0.30 -10.81
N ASP A 601 -0.27 -1.01 -11.04
CA ASP A 601 0.26 -1.98 -10.04
C ASP A 601 -0.54 -1.95 -8.70
N ALA A 602 -1.86 -1.71 -8.81
CA ALA A 602 -2.76 -1.38 -7.71
C ALA A 602 -2.93 -2.50 -6.67
N GLU A 603 -2.77 -3.76 -7.06
CA GLU A 603 -2.77 -4.93 -6.18
C GLU A 603 -1.77 -4.82 -5.03
N LYS A 604 -0.66 -4.09 -5.18
CA LYS A 604 0.31 -3.84 -4.09
C LYS A 604 -0.29 -3.00 -2.96
N ASN A 605 -1.27 -2.14 -3.25
CA ASN A 605 -1.98 -1.37 -2.23
C ASN A 605 -3.09 -2.19 -1.56
N PHE A 606 -3.72 -3.11 -2.28
CA PHE A 606 -4.66 -4.07 -1.70
C PHE A 606 -3.91 -5.08 -0.80
N ALA A 607 -2.78 -5.62 -1.26
CA ALA A 607 -1.98 -6.62 -0.53
C ALA A 607 -1.50 -6.08 0.84
N LYS A 608 -1.10 -4.81 0.91
CA LYS A 608 -0.73 -4.12 2.16
C LYS A 608 -1.83 -4.15 3.24
N ALA A 609 -3.11 -4.30 2.88
CA ALA A 609 -4.19 -4.48 3.87
C ALA A 609 -4.13 -5.84 4.60
N PHE A 610 -3.40 -6.81 4.03
CA PHE A 610 -3.18 -8.16 4.55
C PHE A 610 -1.74 -8.39 5.02
N THR A 611 -0.75 -7.72 4.42
CA THR A 611 0.72 -7.97 4.59
C THR A 611 1.52 -6.79 5.16
N GLY A 612 0.84 -5.72 5.59
CA GLY A 612 1.46 -4.53 6.18
C GLY A 612 1.80 -4.66 7.67
N LYS A 613 2.76 -3.87 8.15
CA LYS A 613 3.13 -3.84 9.58
C LYS A 613 1.90 -3.56 10.45
N GLY A 614 1.62 -4.45 11.40
CA GLY A 614 0.44 -4.40 12.27
C GLY A 614 -0.82 -5.14 11.77
N THR A 615 -0.87 -5.65 10.53
CA THR A 615 -1.97 -6.53 10.09
C THR A 615 -1.80 -7.97 10.56
N GLU A 616 -0.59 -8.35 10.99
CA GLU A 616 -0.23 -9.67 11.52
C GLU A 616 -1.16 -10.12 12.67
N HIS A 617 -1.57 -9.21 13.56
CA HIS A 617 -2.51 -9.50 14.64
C HIS A 617 -4.00 -9.53 14.23
N ARG A 618 -4.36 -9.07 13.01
CA ARG A 618 -5.74 -9.17 12.49
C ARG A 618 -6.06 -10.51 11.82
N ARG A 619 -5.03 -11.26 11.43
CA ARG A 619 -5.16 -12.60 10.82
C ARG A 619 -6.00 -13.52 11.71
N MET A 620 -5.74 -13.44 13.02
CA MET A 620 -6.41 -14.13 14.12
C MET A 620 -7.88 -13.71 14.39
N SER A 621 -8.51 -12.84 13.59
CA SER A 621 -9.86 -12.31 13.91
C SER A 621 -10.86 -12.21 12.75
N THR A 622 -10.62 -12.81 11.59
CA THR A 622 -11.56 -12.74 10.44
C THR A 622 -11.81 -14.07 9.73
N VAL A 623 -12.07 -15.12 10.50
CA VAL A 623 -13.07 -16.14 10.09
C VAL A 623 -14.17 -16.12 11.15
N VAL A 624 -15.38 -15.70 10.76
CA VAL A 624 -16.56 -15.75 11.64
C VAL A 624 -17.33 -17.03 11.30
N GLU A 625 -16.97 -18.13 11.95
CA GLU A 625 -17.79 -19.33 11.96
C GLU A 625 -18.97 -19.15 12.93
N GLY A 626 -20.18 -19.47 12.46
CA GLY A 626 -21.39 -19.72 13.25
C GLY A 626 -21.80 -18.67 14.31
N ASP A 627 -21.17 -18.74 15.48
CA ASP A 627 -21.83 -18.52 16.77
C ASP A 627 -21.42 -17.22 17.48
N GLY A 628 -20.78 -16.29 16.75
CA GLY A 628 -20.72 -14.87 17.12
C GLY A 628 -19.96 -14.50 18.41
N ARG A 629 -19.10 -15.38 18.96
CA ARG A 629 -18.30 -15.10 20.16
C ARG A 629 -16.82 -14.86 19.82
N PRO A 630 -16.17 -13.82 20.35
CA PRO A 630 -14.75 -13.61 20.16
C PRO A 630 -13.92 -14.63 20.96
N ILE A 631 -13.00 -15.32 20.29
CA ILE A 631 -12.03 -16.20 20.94
C ILE A 631 -10.94 -15.33 21.59
N VAL A 632 -10.76 -15.44 22.91
CA VAL A 632 -9.64 -14.79 23.62
C VAL A 632 -8.38 -15.65 23.45
N PRO A 633 -7.30 -15.16 22.82
CA PRO A 633 -6.10 -15.97 22.61
C PRO A 633 -5.40 -16.31 23.94
N ARG A 634 -5.24 -17.60 24.23
CA ARG A 634 -4.32 -18.05 25.29
C ARG A 634 -2.89 -17.73 24.86
N ARG A 635 -2.21 -16.84 25.58
CA ARG A 635 -0.76 -16.61 25.41
C ARG A 635 0.00 -17.92 25.64
N VAL A 636 0.58 -18.49 24.58
CA VAL A 636 1.63 -19.50 24.72
C VAL A 636 2.94 -18.76 25.03
N PRO A 637 3.56 -18.96 26.21
CA PRO A 637 4.83 -18.32 26.52
C PRO A 637 5.93 -18.90 25.64
N GLN A 638 6.65 -18.04 24.91
CA GLN A 638 7.88 -18.44 24.24
C GLN A 638 8.87 -19.00 25.27
N ARG A 639 9.36 -20.22 25.06
CA ARG A 639 10.52 -20.70 25.79
C ARG A 639 11.72 -19.84 25.40
N ARG A 640 12.40 -19.27 26.40
CA ARG A 640 13.74 -18.71 26.19
C ARG A 640 14.68 -19.86 25.77
N PRO A 641 15.68 -19.61 24.91
CA PRO A 641 16.78 -20.56 24.76
C PRO A 641 17.49 -20.71 26.12
N ASN A 642 17.98 -21.92 26.40
CA ASN A 642 18.92 -22.11 27.50
C ASN A 642 20.31 -21.61 27.07
N ASN A 643 21.03 -21.01 28.02
CA ASN A 643 22.49 -20.96 27.99
C ASN A 643 23.07 -22.31 28.43
#